data_AF-A0A2G6G711-F1
#
_entry.id   AF-A0A2G6G711-F1
#
_cell.length_a   1.000
_cell.length_b   1.000
_cell.length_c   1.000
_cell.angle_alpha   90.00
_cell.angle_beta   90.00
_cell.angle_gamma   90.00
#
_symmetry.space_group_name_H-M   'P 1'
#
loop_
_entity.id
_entity.type
_entity.pdbx_description
1 polymer ?
#
loop_
_entity_poly.entity_id
_entity_poly.type
_entity_poly.pdbx_seq_one_letter_code
_entity_poly.pdbx_strand_id
1 'polypeptide(L)'
;MEEVMNKKLKNLKIVILTLAFILILSQVFLSASIAEPITEEKEINNLGKDVESIVIDHNSVDLYDDIPPEYIEKVKKMRLNLLGESHARGYGTGLEELENINSLYSVINSGSPVAEVNDKLRFDRGISLNLNGSYTSHNGEAIWFTNDANVQKVKNYINWSNTDSDGKPIDAIGFGWCWDMTRDAPSSGIDPDYGIHWFGSTVGGPDGSKAWGLNEADFPQTGNSINMDTYLNVTQSYQEYIDGLEQDTRVFFTTGPVDGGGNRGERGYQRYIKHEYMRDYVNSHPGTILFDYADILTHNDAGEVNEITWNGHTYPFIHGDNAGNYSGHIGQNGNLRLGKALWVMMARIAGWDGQTGDPTNADLYDPVSRLQTVELNSNVIAENSIANVSALPDGTVFAFKSEVDTSSTGNKDAVVVVTYPDNSVDEVVVVIEVIDSRPDSEKYEPTAKSQTVGLNATPEAENSIANVSALPSGTTFAFKSEVDTSSIGNKNAVVVATYPDNSVDEVAVVIQVIDSRPDSEKYEPTTKSQTVELNATPAAENSIANVSALPSGTTFAFKSEVDTSSTGNIDAVVVVTYPDNSVDEVAVVIHIVNSNPYSERYEPLTKEQSVRLNEEVLAVNNILNVDELPDGTTFEFESEIATDKVENYDVEVKVTYPDASYDTVFSVVRVKNIVNRLSGKNRFDTAIEISKESYKKTDNVVLVNAYNYPDALSGVPLAKKLNAPILLTQTGELNEKTKAEIERLEAKNVYILGGKGVVSNSVAAEVDTLVSGEVIRIGGKTRIETSKLVVAEVLKDSKDKTLYIANAYNYPDSLSGGAVASSKENPVLLTKPNKIGKDVKALIKSKKIKNVVVVGGKGVISEELFNELTTYGKDVVRLSGKNRYETSLEVAKSSDQTISTVYFASGRNFPDALTGSVLAGKEGSVVLLVSKNDISEKIVEYIESLNTVRVGYILGGKGVISIENEQRIKSIIE
;
A
#
# COMPACT_ATOMS: atom_id res chain seq x y z
N MET A 1 11.87 -51.62 -30.58
CA MET A 1 12.47 -51.81 -29.24
C MET A 1 12.88 -50.46 -28.62
N GLU A 2 13.48 -49.57 -29.39
CA GLU A 2 13.80 -48.17 -29.01
C GLU A 2 12.56 -47.31 -28.75
N GLU A 3 11.49 -47.49 -29.53
CA GLU A 3 10.21 -46.78 -29.37
C GLU A 3 9.45 -47.19 -28.09
N VAL A 4 9.58 -48.45 -27.68
CA VAL A 4 9.05 -48.98 -26.40
C VAL A 4 9.86 -48.46 -25.22
N MET A 5 11.16 -48.21 -25.40
CA MET A 5 12.05 -47.64 -24.40
C MET A 5 11.74 -46.15 -24.16
N ASN A 6 11.49 -45.38 -25.23
CA ASN A 6 11.09 -43.97 -25.13
C ASN A 6 9.72 -43.78 -24.50
N LYS A 7 8.75 -44.67 -24.77
CA LYS A 7 7.43 -44.64 -24.12
C LYS A 7 7.52 -44.98 -22.61
N LYS A 8 8.42 -45.91 -22.23
CA LYS A 8 8.72 -46.22 -20.83
C LYS A 8 9.47 -45.09 -20.11
N LEU A 9 10.39 -44.38 -20.77
CA LEU A 9 11.07 -43.22 -20.17
C LEU A 9 10.14 -42.02 -19.97
N LYS A 10 9.16 -41.80 -20.87
CA LYS A 10 8.19 -40.71 -20.75
C LYS A 10 7.21 -40.96 -19.59
N ASN A 11 6.77 -42.21 -19.41
CA ASN A 11 5.96 -42.61 -18.26
C ASN A 11 6.76 -42.59 -16.94
N LEU A 12 8.06 -42.92 -16.97
CA LEU A 12 8.92 -42.84 -15.78
C LEU A 12 9.18 -41.39 -15.36
N LYS A 13 9.31 -40.44 -16.31
CA LYS A 13 9.41 -39.00 -16.00
C LYS A 13 8.13 -38.43 -15.41
N ILE A 14 6.96 -38.86 -15.90
CA ILE A 14 5.66 -38.45 -15.35
C ILE A 14 5.50 -39.01 -13.92
N VAL A 15 5.84 -40.29 -13.69
CA VAL A 15 5.79 -40.91 -12.36
C VAL A 15 6.77 -40.26 -11.37
N ILE A 16 7.96 -39.86 -11.83
CA ILE A 16 8.95 -39.14 -10.98
C ILE A 16 8.49 -37.71 -10.66
N LEU A 17 7.84 -36.99 -11.59
CA LEU A 17 7.26 -35.68 -11.30
C LEU A 17 6.05 -35.78 -10.36
N THR A 18 5.21 -36.80 -10.51
CA THR A 18 4.07 -37.06 -9.60
C THR A 18 4.55 -37.49 -8.21
N LEU A 19 5.61 -38.29 -8.10
CA LEU A 19 6.23 -38.66 -6.82
C LEU A 19 6.96 -37.49 -6.16
N ALA A 20 7.58 -36.59 -6.93
CA ALA A 20 8.19 -35.36 -6.40
C ALA A 20 7.12 -34.38 -5.88
N PHE A 21 5.97 -34.29 -6.57
CA PHE A 21 4.84 -33.47 -6.13
C PHE A 21 4.17 -34.06 -4.86
N ILE A 22 4.05 -35.38 -4.78
CA ILE A 22 3.55 -36.08 -3.57
C ILE A 22 4.56 -36.00 -2.41
N LEU A 23 5.87 -36.01 -2.66
CA LEU A 23 6.87 -35.82 -1.61
C LEU A 23 6.87 -34.39 -1.05
N ILE A 24 6.68 -33.38 -1.91
CA ILE A 24 6.57 -31.97 -1.50
C ILE A 24 5.28 -31.72 -0.71
N LEU A 25 4.15 -32.37 -1.08
CA LEU A 25 2.93 -32.35 -0.28
C LEU A 25 3.06 -33.12 1.05
N SER A 26 3.82 -34.22 1.08
CA SER A 26 4.02 -35.01 2.31
C SER A 26 4.95 -34.35 3.34
N GLN A 27 5.83 -33.43 2.92
CA GLN A 27 6.66 -32.62 3.84
C GLN A 27 5.90 -31.41 4.41
N VAL A 28 4.76 -31.04 3.83
CA VAL A 28 3.87 -30.00 4.36
C VAL A 28 2.84 -30.57 5.36
N PHE A 29 2.64 -31.89 5.41
CA PHE A 29 1.63 -32.54 6.26
C PHE A 29 2.18 -33.38 7.44
N LEU A 30 3.48 -33.31 7.74
CA LEU A 30 4.10 -34.06 8.85
C LEU A 30 4.68 -33.14 9.94
N SER A 31 3.89 -32.19 10.44
CA SER A 31 4.11 -31.58 11.77
C SER A 31 2.82 -30.99 12.33
N ALA A 32 1.76 -31.80 12.45
CA ALA A 32 0.61 -31.48 13.30
C ALA A 32 -0.11 -32.77 13.69
N SER A 33 0.08 -33.23 14.94
CA SER A 33 -0.88 -33.98 15.77
C SER A 33 -0.15 -34.82 16.82
N ILE A 34 0.10 -34.22 17.98
CA ILE A 34 -0.16 -34.87 19.28
C ILE A 34 -0.92 -33.82 20.09
N ALA A 35 -2.20 -34.11 20.34
CA ALA A 35 -3.09 -33.30 21.16
C ALA A 35 -2.90 -33.64 22.64
N GLU A 36 -2.77 -32.61 23.48
CA GLU A 36 -3.25 -32.51 24.87
C GLU A 36 -2.96 -31.09 25.41
N PRO A 37 -3.73 -30.61 26.40
CA PRO A 37 -4.99 -29.88 26.27
C PRO A 37 -4.82 -28.37 25.97
N ILE A 38 -5.82 -27.79 25.30
CA ILE A 38 -5.90 -26.36 25.00
C ILE A 38 -6.19 -25.60 26.31
N THR A 39 -5.20 -24.89 26.83
CA THR A 39 -5.42 -23.73 27.69
C THR A 39 -5.61 -22.50 26.81
N GLU A 40 -6.65 -21.73 27.10
CA GLU A 40 -6.95 -20.42 26.52
C GLU A 40 -5.73 -19.50 26.45
N GLU A 41 -5.81 -18.56 25.50
CA GLU A 41 -4.96 -17.40 25.19
C GLU A 41 -3.92 -17.54 24.06
N LYS A 42 -3.99 -16.53 23.17
CA LYS A 42 -3.12 -16.20 22.03
C LYS A 42 -3.48 -16.76 20.64
N GLU A 43 -4.73 -16.57 20.24
CA GLU A 43 -4.99 -16.03 18.90
C GLU A 43 -5.88 -14.81 19.07
N ILE A 44 -5.27 -13.62 18.96
CA ILE A 44 -5.79 -12.32 18.54
C ILE A 44 -4.64 -11.32 18.79
N ASN A 45 -4.44 -10.40 17.84
CA ASN A 45 -3.39 -9.36 17.74
C ASN A 45 -2.11 -9.76 17.00
N ASN A 46 -2.28 -10.20 15.76
CA ASN A 46 -1.39 -9.76 14.67
C ASN A 46 -2.08 -8.61 13.90
N LEU A 47 -2.63 -7.64 14.65
CA LEU A 47 -3.20 -6.42 14.12
C LEU A 47 -2.07 -5.41 13.86
N GLY A 48 -1.82 -5.12 12.58
CA GLY A 48 -1.35 -3.81 12.17
C GLY A 48 0.14 -3.68 11.82
N LYS A 49 0.55 -4.29 10.71
CA LYS A 49 1.62 -3.74 9.85
C LYS A 49 1.09 -2.64 8.89
N ASP A 50 -0.12 -2.13 9.15
CA ASP A 50 -0.81 -1.03 8.47
C ASP A 50 -1.50 -0.08 9.50
N VAL A 51 -0.79 0.36 10.54
CA VAL A 51 -1.36 1.31 11.54
C VAL A 51 -1.06 2.75 11.13
N GLU A 52 -2.12 3.54 10.94
CA GLU A 52 -2.04 4.99 10.78
C GLU A 52 -1.36 5.63 11.99
N SER A 53 -0.51 6.63 11.79
CA SER A 53 0.12 7.35 12.91
C SER A 53 -0.96 8.02 13.78
N ILE A 54 -0.87 7.90 15.11
CA ILE A 54 -1.81 8.56 16.03
C ILE A 54 -1.28 9.95 16.34
N VAL A 55 -1.98 11.00 15.90
CA VAL A 55 -1.65 12.39 16.24
C VAL A 55 -2.72 12.93 17.18
N ILE A 56 -2.30 13.39 18.35
CA ILE A 56 -3.15 13.95 19.39
C ILE A 56 -2.87 15.45 19.48
N ASP A 57 -3.76 16.24 18.89
CA ASP A 57 -3.67 17.69 18.73
C ASP A 57 -4.86 18.39 19.42
N HIS A 58 -5.08 19.69 19.17
CA HIS A 58 -6.22 20.40 19.74
C HIS A 58 -7.58 19.81 19.35
N ASN A 59 -7.75 19.27 18.14
CA ASN A 59 -9.01 18.64 17.71
C ASN A 59 -9.30 17.37 18.52
N SER A 60 -8.25 16.68 18.95
CA SER A 60 -8.37 15.48 19.78
C SER A 60 -8.93 15.79 21.17
N VAL A 61 -8.89 17.05 21.63
CA VAL A 61 -9.51 17.45 22.90
C VAL A 61 -11.03 17.37 22.83
N ASP A 62 -11.60 17.69 21.67
CA ASP A 62 -13.05 17.74 21.45
C ASP A 62 -13.66 16.33 21.42
N LEU A 63 -12.87 15.34 21.02
CA LEU A 63 -13.26 13.92 21.00
C LEU A 63 -13.39 13.30 22.40
N TYR A 64 -12.94 13.98 23.46
CA TYR A 64 -12.95 13.40 24.81
C TYR A 64 -14.34 13.01 25.30
N ASP A 65 -15.34 13.86 25.04
CA ASP A 65 -16.71 13.60 25.48
C ASP A 65 -17.38 12.51 24.62
N ASP A 66 -16.77 12.16 23.49
CA ASP A 66 -17.21 11.13 22.54
C ASP A 66 -16.47 9.79 22.73
N ILE A 67 -15.57 9.66 23.73
CA ILE A 67 -14.91 8.38 24.01
C ILE A 67 -15.97 7.37 24.44
N PRO A 68 -16.11 6.23 23.75
CA PRO A 68 -17.08 5.24 24.15
C PRO A 68 -16.83 4.60 25.52
N PRO A 69 -17.88 4.25 26.29
CA PRO A 69 -17.74 3.67 27.64
C PRO A 69 -16.83 2.45 27.73
N GLU A 70 -16.83 1.56 26.75
CA GLU A 70 -15.98 0.37 26.71
C GLU A 70 -14.50 0.71 26.50
N TYR A 71 -14.18 1.74 25.72
CA TYR A 71 -12.81 2.20 25.58
C TYR A 71 -12.34 2.89 26.86
N ILE A 72 -13.23 3.57 27.59
CA ILE A 72 -12.92 4.06 28.94
C ILE A 72 -12.58 2.88 29.88
N GLU A 73 -13.36 1.79 29.85
CA GLU A 73 -13.09 0.59 30.65
C GLU A 73 -11.82 -0.16 30.22
N LYS A 74 -11.45 -0.15 28.93
CA LYS A 74 -10.14 -0.63 28.46
C LYS A 74 -9.01 0.24 29.01
N VAL A 75 -9.14 1.57 28.88
CA VAL A 75 -8.12 2.53 29.35
C VAL A 75 -7.92 2.47 30.86
N LYS A 76 -8.95 2.20 31.65
CA LYS A 76 -8.84 1.96 33.10
C LYS A 76 -7.96 0.79 33.51
N LYS A 77 -7.64 -0.13 32.60
CA LYS A 77 -6.73 -1.26 32.86
C LYS A 77 -5.30 -0.95 32.44
N MET A 78 -5.12 0.12 31.66
CA MET A 78 -3.85 0.49 31.07
C MET A 78 -2.93 1.24 32.04
N ARG A 79 -1.66 1.31 31.65
CA ARG A 79 -0.59 2.00 32.34
C ARG A 79 0.14 2.95 31.38
N LEU A 80 0.13 4.23 31.72
CA LEU A 80 0.80 5.32 31.01
C LEU A 80 2.00 5.82 31.82
N ASN A 81 3.18 5.78 31.22
CA ASN A 81 4.40 6.33 31.82
C ASN A 81 4.89 7.56 31.04
N LEU A 82 4.95 8.73 31.68
CA LEU A 82 5.45 9.97 31.06
C LEU A 82 6.68 10.47 31.80
N LEU A 83 7.85 10.25 31.21
CA LEU A 83 9.14 10.51 31.85
C LEU A 83 9.63 11.93 31.67
N GLY A 84 10.17 12.48 32.76
CA GLY A 84 11.12 13.58 32.69
C GLY A 84 10.56 14.93 32.30
N GLU A 85 9.26 15.17 32.28
CA GLU A 85 8.69 16.45 31.88
C GLU A 85 8.43 17.36 33.09
N SER A 86 8.87 18.63 33.07
CA SER A 86 8.66 19.59 34.16
C SER A 86 7.17 19.96 34.31
N HIS A 87 6.40 19.84 33.23
CA HIS A 87 4.94 19.88 33.24
C HIS A 87 4.27 18.50 33.28
N ALA A 88 4.98 17.37 33.48
CA ALA A 88 4.36 16.03 33.57
C ALA A 88 3.35 16.00 34.72
N ARG A 89 3.55 16.91 35.69
CA ARG A 89 2.60 17.20 36.75
C ARG A 89 1.27 17.74 36.21
N GLY A 90 1.28 18.64 35.23
CA GLY A 90 0.09 19.19 34.59
C GLY A 90 -0.77 18.11 33.92
N TYR A 91 -0.15 17.15 33.24
CA TYR A 91 -0.84 15.98 32.70
C TYR A 91 -1.55 15.16 33.79
N GLY A 92 -0.81 14.74 34.83
CA GLY A 92 -1.38 13.95 35.93
C GLY A 92 -2.44 14.71 36.71
N THR A 93 -2.23 16.01 36.97
CA THR A 93 -3.23 16.88 37.61
C THR A 93 -4.46 17.06 36.73
N GLY A 94 -4.31 17.15 35.41
CA GLY A 94 -5.42 17.16 34.47
C GLY A 94 -6.29 15.90 34.57
N LEU A 95 -5.66 14.72 34.62
CA LEU A 95 -6.38 13.45 34.82
C LEU A 95 -7.13 13.41 36.16
N GLU A 96 -6.49 13.86 37.26
CA GLU A 96 -7.14 13.93 38.58
C GLU A 96 -8.32 14.93 38.60
N GLU A 97 -8.19 16.06 37.91
CA GLU A 97 -9.27 17.03 37.80
C GLU A 97 -10.45 16.49 36.99
N LEU A 98 -10.19 15.74 35.92
CA LEU A 98 -11.24 15.04 35.18
C LEU A 98 -11.96 14.00 36.03
N GLU A 99 -11.26 13.20 36.86
CA GLU A 99 -11.90 12.27 37.80
C GLU A 99 -12.84 13.01 38.77
N ASN A 100 -12.47 14.21 39.22
CA ASN A 100 -13.30 15.03 40.11
C ASN A 100 -14.54 15.61 39.40
N ILE A 101 -14.45 15.87 38.09
CA ILE A 101 -15.58 16.35 37.27
C ILE A 101 -16.50 15.18 36.91
N ASN A 102 -15.92 14.07 36.51
CA ASN A 102 -16.61 12.85 36.10
C ASN A 102 -15.81 11.62 36.55
N SER A 103 -16.32 10.95 37.59
CA SER A 103 -15.68 9.75 38.17
C SER A 103 -15.59 8.57 37.22
N LEU A 104 -16.24 8.63 36.05
CA LEU A 104 -16.07 7.67 34.97
C LEU A 104 -14.61 7.61 34.49
N TYR A 105 -13.89 8.73 34.54
CA TYR A 105 -12.51 8.86 34.07
C TYR A 105 -11.51 8.75 35.23
N SER A 106 -11.56 7.63 35.94
CA SER A 106 -10.76 7.39 37.15
C SER A 106 -9.28 7.10 36.87
N VAL A 107 -8.40 7.66 37.72
CA VAL A 107 -6.94 7.58 37.55
C VAL A 107 -6.24 7.27 38.87
N ILE A 108 -5.07 6.66 38.80
CA ILE A 108 -4.08 6.63 39.89
C ILE A 108 -2.84 7.39 39.43
N ASN A 109 -2.62 8.57 40.01
CA ASN A 109 -1.43 9.40 39.79
C ASN A 109 -0.54 9.36 41.04
N SER A 110 0.27 8.30 41.15
CA SER A 110 1.19 8.07 42.28
C SER A 110 2.59 8.63 42.05
N GLY A 111 2.92 9.00 40.80
CA GLY A 111 4.26 9.45 40.39
C GLY A 111 5.35 8.37 40.41
N SER A 112 5.02 7.13 40.79
CA SER A 112 5.87 5.94 40.74
C SER A 112 5.02 4.73 40.35
N PRO A 113 5.61 3.66 39.80
CA PRO A 113 4.88 2.44 39.45
C PRO A 113 4.02 1.93 40.60
N VAL A 114 2.77 1.56 40.31
CA VAL A 114 1.79 1.00 41.26
C VAL A 114 1.32 -0.36 40.79
N ALA A 115 0.94 -1.20 41.75
CA ALA A 115 0.40 -2.53 41.49
C ALA A 115 -0.84 -2.48 40.58
N GLU A 116 -1.12 -3.58 39.90
CA GLU A 116 -2.24 -3.68 38.98
C GLU A 116 -3.60 -3.41 39.62
N VAL A 117 -4.39 -2.59 38.92
CA VAL A 117 -5.80 -2.33 39.18
C VAL A 117 -6.57 -2.41 37.85
N ASN A 118 -7.84 -2.79 37.92
CA ASN A 118 -8.66 -3.00 36.72
C ASN A 118 -9.71 -1.89 36.49
N ASP A 119 -9.73 -0.88 37.36
CA ASP A 119 -10.79 0.13 37.44
C ASP A 119 -10.26 1.57 37.41
N LYS A 120 -8.95 1.78 37.18
CA LYS A 120 -8.33 3.11 37.12
C LYS A 120 -7.09 3.15 36.22
N LEU A 121 -7.03 4.13 35.32
CA LEU A 121 -5.84 4.38 34.51
C LEU A 121 -4.64 4.64 35.43
N ARG A 122 -3.57 3.86 35.27
CA ARG A 122 -2.34 4.04 36.06
C ARG A 122 -1.43 5.04 35.36
N PHE A 123 -1.18 6.18 35.98
CA PHE A 123 -0.26 7.21 35.46
C PHE A 123 0.96 7.35 36.37
N ASP A 124 2.15 7.14 35.82
CA ASP A 124 3.40 7.29 36.55
C ASP A 124 4.46 8.09 35.77
N ARG A 125 5.40 8.69 36.51
CA ARG A 125 6.40 9.65 35.97
C ARG A 125 7.84 9.25 36.28
N GLY A 126 8.02 8.12 36.95
CA GLY A 126 9.31 7.65 37.45
C GLY A 126 9.77 6.39 36.76
N ILE A 127 11.08 6.15 36.78
CA ILE A 127 11.67 4.85 36.44
C ILE A 127 12.48 4.29 37.62
N SER A 128 12.60 2.97 37.67
CA SER A 128 13.53 2.31 38.59
C SER A 128 14.97 2.43 38.09
N LEU A 129 15.89 2.93 38.93
CA LEU A 129 17.32 3.00 38.58
C LEU A 129 18.12 1.80 39.09
N ASN A 130 17.55 1.01 40.01
CA ASN A 130 18.17 -0.17 40.61
C ASN A 130 17.07 -1.20 40.86
N LEU A 131 17.32 -2.48 40.54
CA LEU A 131 16.40 -3.62 40.74
C LEU A 131 16.03 -3.91 42.22
N ASN A 132 16.36 -2.99 43.14
CA ASN A 132 16.10 -3.05 44.58
C ASN A 132 15.00 -2.07 45.05
N GLY A 133 14.27 -1.43 44.12
CA GLY A 133 13.05 -0.66 44.43
C GLY A 133 13.22 0.85 44.63
N SER A 134 14.37 1.45 44.29
CA SER A 134 14.55 2.92 44.31
C SER A 134 14.10 3.57 42.99
N TYR A 135 13.02 4.36 43.02
CA TYR A 135 12.50 5.10 41.85
C TYR A 135 13.04 6.54 41.80
N THR A 136 13.32 7.03 40.59
CA THR A 136 13.59 8.46 40.34
C THR A 136 12.52 9.04 39.42
N SER A 137 12.05 10.24 39.74
CA SER A 137 11.09 11.00 38.94
C SER A 137 11.61 12.41 38.57
N HIS A 138 12.85 12.75 38.94
CA HIS A 138 13.35 14.13 38.94
C HIS A 138 14.71 14.30 38.23
N ASN A 139 14.99 13.52 37.19
CA ASN A 139 16.11 13.84 36.30
C ASN A 139 15.67 14.91 35.29
N GLY A 140 16.58 15.84 34.95
CA GLY A 140 16.32 16.82 33.90
C GLY A 140 16.06 16.15 32.56
N GLU A 141 15.09 16.65 31.79
CA GLU A 141 14.52 16.00 30.60
C GLU A 141 15.58 15.62 29.55
N ALA A 142 16.60 16.47 29.38
CA ALA A 142 17.72 16.25 28.48
C ALA A 142 18.50 14.95 28.78
N ILE A 143 18.52 14.51 30.05
CA ILE A 143 19.31 13.37 30.52
C ILE A 143 18.83 12.06 29.91
N TRP A 144 17.54 11.97 29.53
CA TRP A 144 16.94 10.77 28.91
C TRP A 144 17.36 10.54 27.46
N PHE A 145 17.90 11.56 26.80
CA PHE A 145 18.27 11.50 25.38
C PHE A 145 19.76 11.70 25.13
N THR A 146 20.51 12.21 26.10
CA THR A 146 21.91 12.66 25.88
C THR A 146 22.95 11.87 26.66
N ASN A 147 22.55 10.79 27.34
CA ASN A 147 23.44 9.97 28.16
C ASN A 147 23.13 8.49 27.98
N ASP A 148 24.02 7.76 27.28
CA ASP A 148 23.87 6.34 26.97
C ASP A 148 23.58 5.47 28.20
N ALA A 149 24.17 5.80 29.36
CA ALA A 149 23.92 5.05 30.58
C ALA A 149 22.50 5.25 31.12
N ASN A 150 21.87 6.42 30.87
CA ASN A 150 20.47 6.64 31.21
C ASN A 150 19.51 6.12 30.14
N VAL A 151 19.88 6.18 28.85
CA VAL A 151 19.17 5.48 27.77
C VAL A 151 19.07 4.00 28.08
N GLN A 152 20.18 3.38 28.50
CA GLN A 152 20.17 1.98 28.89
C GLN A 152 19.33 1.71 30.15
N LYS A 153 19.26 2.65 31.11
CA LYS A 153 18.36 2.50 32.27
C LYS A 153 16.89 2.53 31.88
N VAL A 154 16.50 3.36 30.92
CA VAL A 154 15.14 3.37 30.37
C VAL A 154 14.82 2.01 29.72
N LYS A 155 15.73 1.49 28.87
CA LYS A 155 15.59 0.16 28.27
C LYS A 155 15.47 -0.95 29.32
N ASN A 156 16.30 -0.90 30.36
CA ASN A 156 16.22 -1.83 31.48
C ASN A 156 14.90 -1.71 32.25
N TYR A 157 14.39 -0.49 32.42
CA TYR A 157 13.12 -0.23 33.09
C TYR A 157 11.93 -0.76 32.30
N ILE A 158 11.89 -0.52 30.98
CA ILE A 158 10.89 -1.09 30.06
C ILE A 158 10.92 -2.62 30.19
N ASN A 159 12.09 -3.23 30.11
CA ASN A 159 12.19 -4.69 30.27
C ASN A 159 11.77 -5.16 31.68
N TRP A 160 12.12 -4.42 32.73
CA TRP A 160 11.74 -4.74 34.11
C TRP A 160 10.23 -4.67 34.32
N SER A 161 9.56 -3.62 33.86
CA SER A 161 8.11 -3.45 34.03
C SER A 161 7.30 -4.59 33.43
N ASN A 162 7.91 -5.35 32.53
CA ASN A 162 7.28 -6.44 31.81
C ASN A 162 7.57 -7.80 32.48
N THR A 163 8.39 -7.81 33.53
CA THR A 163 8.83 -9.02 34.26
C THR A 163 8.58 -8.90 35.77
N ASP A 164 7.85 -7.88 36.22
CA ASP A 164 7.46 -7.72 37.61
C ASP A 164 6.38 -8.75 38.01
N SER A 165 5.98 -8.74 39.29
CA SER A 165 5.05 -9.74 39.85
C SER A 165 3.66 -9.74 39.20
N ASP A 166 3.32 -8.66 38.50
CA ASP A 166 2.00 -8.46 37.90
C ASP A 166 2.02 -8.84 36.40
N GLY A 167 3.21 -8.92 35.77
CA GLY A 167 3.42 -9.54 34.46
C GLY A 167 2.82 -8.79 33.27
N LYS A 168 2.26 -7.59 33.47
CA LYS A 168 1.70 -6.76 32.40
C LYS A 168 2.63 -5.60 32.02
N PRO A 169 2.93 -5.42 30.72
CA PRO A 169 3.81 -4.35 30.27
C PRO A 169 3.18 -2.97 30.44
N ILE A 170 4.01 -1.92 30.35
CA ILE A 170 3.53 -0.55 30.18
C ILE A 170 2.80 -0.46 28.84
N ASP A 171 1.60 0.11 28.78
CA ASP A 171 0.86 0.22 27.51
C ASP A 171 1.38 1.37 26.65
N ALA A 172 1.72 2.49 27.28
CA ALA A 172 2.27 3.66 26.59
C ALA A 172 3.38 4.33 27.41
N ILE A 173 4.50 4.63 26.76
CA ILE A 173 5.61 5.37 27.34
C ILE A 173 5.96 6.59 26.49
N GLY A 174 6.01 7.75 27.14
CA GLY A 174 6.35 9.01 26.51
C GLY A 174 7.53 9.68 27.19
N PHE A 175 8.21 10.51 26.42
CA PHE A 175 9.33 11.28 26.92
C PHE A 175 9.06 12.76 26.70
N GLY A 176 8.79 13.44 27.80
CA GLY A 176 8.41 14.83 27.78
C GLY A 176 9.44 15.74 27.14
N TRP A 177 8.95 16.75 26.41
CA TRP A 177 9.79 17.78 25.82
C TRP A 177 9.29 19.17 26.17
N CYS A 178 9.69 19.71 27.32
CA CYS A 178 9.47 21.11 27.67
C CYS A 178 10.74 21.91 27.94
N TRP A 179 11.88 21.25 28.06
CA TRP A 179 13.18 21.84 28.21
C TRP A 179 13.65 22.41 26.88
N ASP A 180 13.74 23.74 26.83
CA ASP A 180 14.37 24.44 25.72
C ASP A 180 15.89 24.36 25.86
N MET A 181 16.49 23.56 24.98
CA MET A 181 17.94 23.29 24.94
C MET A 181 18.78 24.54 24.63
N THR A 182 18.11 25.65 24.30
CA THR A 182 18.69 26.94 23.91
C THR A 182 18.82 27.96 25.04
N ARG A 183 18.53 27.57 26.29
CA ARG A 183 18.28 28.49 27.41
C ARG A 183 19.42 29.48 27.77
N ASP A 184 20.67 29.27 27.35
CA ASP A 184 21.76 30.24 27.56
C ASP A 184 22.44 30.72 26.27
N ALA A 185 23.05 31.92 26.33
CA ALA A 185 23.45 32.70 25.17
C ALA A 185 24.99 32.78 24.98
N PRO A 186 25.56 32.04 24.01
CA PRO A 186 26.81 32.42 23.37
C PRO A 186 26.56 33.25 22.10
N SER A 187 27.57 34.01 21.68
CA SER A 187 27.52 34.92 20.53
C SER A 187 27.81 34.19 19.20
N SER A 188 26.79 33.83 18.42
CA SER A 188 26.98 33.53 16.99
C SER A 188 25.73 33.83 16.16
N GLY A 189 25.97 34.16 14.88
CA GLY A 189 25.11 34.96 14.00
C GLY A 189 23.77 34.36 13.56
N ILE A 190 23.10 35.11 12.69
CA ILE A 190 21.74 34.86 12.20
C ILE A 190 21.76 33.75 11.14
N ASP A 191 20.92 32.73 11.36
CA ASP A 191 20.55 31.71 10.41
C ASP A 191 19.95 32.32 9.14
N PRO A 192 20.49 32.02 7.95
CA PRO A 192 20.05 32.65 6.71
C PRO A 192 18.69 32.16 6.20
N ASP A 193 18.19 31.02 6.70
CA ASP A 193 16.98 30.37 6.25
C ASP A 193 15.77 30.79 7.07
N TYR A 194 15.97 30.98 8.37
CA TYR A 194 14.94 31.31 9.35
C TYR A 194 15.07 32.71 9.95
N GLY A 195 16.18 33.41 9.69
CA GLY A 195 16.38 34.80 10.14
C GLY A 195 16.58 34.94 11.66
N ILE A 196 17.07 33.88 12.33
CA ILE A 196 17.22 33.80 13.79
C ILE A 196 18.62 33.35 14.23
N HIS A 197 19.07 33.73 15.41
CA HIS A 197 20.31 33.27 16.05
C HIS A 197 20.08 31.94 16.76
N TRP A 198 20.85 30.90 16.44
CA TRP A 198 20.79 29.65 17.20
C TRP A 198 21.45 29.84 18.59
N PHE A 199 20.69 29.64 19.68
CA PHE A 199 21.17 29.77 21.08
C PHE A 199 21.25 28.39 21.79
N GLY A 200 21.99 28.22 22.90
CA GLY A 200 22.32 26.89 23.48
C GLY A 200 22.82 26.93 24.94
N SER A 201 22.21 26.16 25.87
CA SER A 201 22.71 26.02 27.26
C SER A 201 23.92 25.08 27.40
N THR A 202 24.74 25.26 28.43
CA THR A 202 26.02 24.53 28.70
C THR A 202 25.99 23.63 29.95
N VAL A 203 24.84 23.41 30.59
CA VAL A 203 24.78 22.73 31.91
C VAL A 203 24.29 21.27 31.79
N GLY A 204 25.14 20.30 32.18
CA GLY A 204 24.73 18.92 32.53
C GLY A 204 25.05 17.78 31.54
N GLY A 205 25.66 18.05 30.39
CA GLY A 205 26.10 17.01 29.44
C GLY A 205 27.43 16.32 29.84
N PRO A 206 27.74 15.12 29.31
CA PRO A 206 28.91 14.32 29.69
C PRO A 206 30.28 15.00 29.48
N ASP A 207 30.33 16.11 28.73
CA ASP A 207 31.55 16.88 28.44
C ASP A 207 31.49 18.37 28.79
N GLY A 208 30.66 18.78 29.76
CA GLY A 208 30.82 20.00 30.58
C GLY A 208 31.20 21.34 29.90
N SER A 209 31.03 21.54 28.59
CA SER A 209 31.59 22.73 27.92
C SER A 209 31.00 23.16 26.56
N LYS A 210 29.93 22.57 25.98
CA LYS A 210 29.46 22.93 24.60
C LYS A 210 27.92 22.85 24.40
N ALA A 211 27.38 23.63 23.45
CA ALA A 211 25.98 24.13 23.42
C ALA A 211 25.13 23.83 22.15
N TRP A 212 23.86 23.40 22.37
CA TRP A 212 22.61 23.08 21.59
C TRP A 212 22.13 23.45 20.13
N GLY A 213 21.91 22.48 19.19
CA GLY A 213 20.90 22.43 18.04
C GLY A 213 21.19 23.08 16.64
N LEU A 214 20.81 22.59 15.42
CA LEU A 214 20.22 21.33 14.88
C LEU A 214 20.92 20.76 13.60
N ASN A 215 20.85 19.44 13.36
CA ASN A 215 21.43 18.68 12.22
C ASN A 215 22.94 18.88 11.91
N GLU A 216 23.50 17.98 11.09
CA GLU A 216 24.95 17.97 10.78
C GLU A 216 25.43 19.24 10.05
N ALA A 217 24.52 20.01 9.44
CA ALA A 217 24.83 21.21 8.67
C ALA A 217 25.08 22.45 9.54
N ASP A 218 24.59 22.49 10.79
CA ASP A 218 24.78 23.62 11.71
C ASP A 218 26.02 23.44 12.61
N PHE A 219 26.52 22.21 12.74
CA PHE A 219 27.76 21.86 13.43
C PHE A 219 28.96 22.74 13.06
N PRO A 220 29.21 23.12 11.79
CA PRO A 220 30.33 23.97 11.40
C PRO A 220 30.24 25.42 11.91
N GLN A 221 29.05 25.89 12.28
CA GLN A 221 28.80 27.27 12.75
C GLN A 221 28.76 27.34 14.29
N THR A 222 28.23 26.31 14.94
CA THR A 222 27.98 26.27 16.39
C THR A 222 29.01 25.44 17.17
N GLY A 223 29.69 24.49 16.51
CA GLY A 223 30.68 23.59 17.13
C GLY A 223 30.08 22.51 18.03
N ASN A 224 28.78 22.20 17.91
CA ASN A 224 28.06 21.29 18.79
C ASN A 224 27.30 20.17 18.06
N SER A 225 27.45 18.93 18.51
CA SER A 225 27.07 17.69 17.81
C SER A 225 25.76 17.06 18.27
N ILE A 226 24.99 17.74 19.11
CA ILE A 226 23.82 17.13 19.73
C ILE A 226 22.60 18.05 19.41
N ASN A 227 21.52 17.45 18.88
CA ASN A 227 20.44 18.09 18.08
C ASN A 227 19.09 17.32 18.18
N MET A 228 18.01 17.84 17.59
CA MET A 228 16.67 17.22 17.50
C MET A 228 16.74 15.78 17.00
N ASP A 229 17.66 15.47 16.10
CA ASP A 229 17.89 14.10 15.66
C ASP A 229 18.30 13.20 16.84
N THR A 230 18.96 13.71 17.87
CA THR A 230 19.22 12.96 19.12
C THR A 230 17.93 12.62 19.87
N TYR A 231 17.00 13.58 20.03
CA TYR A 231 15.70 13.29 20.65
C TYR A 231 14.91 12.28 19.81
N LEU A 232 14.81 12.51 18.50
CA LEU A 232 14.06 11.65 17.58
C LEU A 232 14.67 10.25 17.49
N ASN A 233 15.98 10.14 17.27
CA ASN A 233 16.68 8.86 17.16
C ASN A 233 16.67 8.09 18.47
N VAL A 234 16.81 8.75 19.63
CA VAL A 234 16.77 8.03 20.91
C VAL A 234 15.36 7.56 21.22
N THR A 235 14.34 8.40 20.99
CA THR A 235 12.93 7.99 21.13
C THR A 235 12.60 6.83 20.20
N GLN A 236 13.05 6.89 18.94
CA GLN A 236 12.92 5.78 17.99
C GLN A 236 13.66 4.52 18.48
N SER A 237 14.86 4.66 19.04
CA SER A 237 15.64 3.53 19.56
C SER A 237 15.00 2.84 20.77
N TYR A 238 14.05 3.49 21.45
CA TYR A 238 13.22 2.85 22.48
C TYR A 238 12.14 2.00 21.84
N GLN A 239 11.47 2.49 20.79
CA GLN A 239 10.50 1.70 20.03
C GLN A 239 11.17 0.47 19.43
N GLU A 240 12.31 0.63 18.76
CA GLU A 240 13.08 -0.50 18.21
C GLU A 240 13.48 -1.53 19.27
N TYR A 241 13.78 -1.06 20.49
CA TYR A 241 14.10 -1.94 21.61
C TYR A 241 12.87 -2.71 22.10
N ILE A 242 11.71 -2.05 22.20
CA ILE A 242 10.43 -2.68 22.56
C ILE A 242 9.99 -3.70 21.50
N ASP A 243 10.12 -3.36 20.22
CA ASP A 243 9.80 -4.25 19.11
C ASP A 243 10.64 -5.54 19.19
N GLY A 244 11.92 -5.41 19.56
CA GLY A 244 12.82 -6.54 19.80
C GLY A 244 12.47 -7.39 21.03
N LEU A 245 11.58 -6.91 21.91
CA LEU A 245 11.04 -7.66 23.04
C LEU A 245 9.68 -8.33 22.73
N GLU A 246 9.14 -8.14 21.51
CA GLU A 246 7.82 -8.64 21.08
C GLU A 246 6.67 -8.21 22.02
N GLN A 247 6.63 -6.91 22.34
CA GLN A 247 5.70 -6.33 23.32
C GLN A 247 4.77 -5.29 22.71
N ASP A 248 3.58 -5.14 23.31
CA ASP A 248 2.56 -4.18 22.86
C ASP A 248 2.77 -2.75 23.39
N THR A 249 3.83 -2.48 24.15
CA THR A 249 4.17 -1.13 24.62
C THR A 249 4.32 -0.17 23.44
N ARG A 250 3.65 0.99 23.50
CA ARG A 250 3.78 2.04 22.49
C ARG A 250 4.66 3.18 22.98
N VAL A 251 5.61 3.62 22.15
CA VAL A 251 6.37 4.86 22.42
C VAL A 251 5.70 6.04 21.73
N PHE A 252 5.52 7.14 22.45
CA PHE A 252 5.00 8.38 21.88
C PHE A 252 5.95 9.57 22.02
N PHE A 253 5.95 10.41 20.98
CA PHE A 253 6.64 11.70 20.92
C PHE A 253 5.76 12.77 21.58
N THR A 254 6.37 13.82 22.14
CA THR A 254 5.63 14.93 22.75
C THR A 254 6.20 16.26 22.31
N THR A 255 5.36 17.25 21.95
CA THR A 255 5.78 18.66 21.87
C THR A 255 5.81 19.33 23.26
N GLY A 256 6.20 20.61 23.35
CA GLY A 256 6.15 21.40 24.58
C GLY A 256 5.51 22.77 24.37
N PRO A 257 5.06 23.49 25.41
CA PRO A 257 4.34 24.74 25.21
C PRO A 257 5.29 25.85 24.75
N VAL A 258 4.86 26.73 23.85
CA VAL A 258 5.58 27.99 23.60
C VAL A 258 4.98 29.04 24.54
N ASP A 259 5.64 29.27 25.68
CA ASP A 259 5.05 29.95 26.83
C ASP A 259 6.04 30.87 27.59
N GLY A 260 5.51 31.75 28.45
CA GLY A 260 6.34 32.65 29.26
C GLY A 260 6.96 33.83 28.50
N GLY A 261 7.30 34.91 29.24
CA GLY A 261 7.75 36.17 28.62
C GLY A 261 9.03 36.04 27.77
N GLY A 262 9.90 35.08 28.09
CA GLY A 262 11.15 34.84 27.36
C GLY A 262 10.96 34.21 25.97
N ASN A 263 9.81 33.59 25.71
CA ASN A 263 9.48 32.95 24.43
C ASN A 263 8.58 33.84 23.56
N ARG A 264 8.41 35.12 23.88
CA ARG A 264 7.65 36.06 23.03
C ARG A 264 8.45 36.62 21.84
N GLY A 265 9.71 36.20 21.69
CA GLY A 265 10.59 36.63 20.62
C GLY A 265 11.25 35.44 19.93
N GLU A 266 12.47 35.65 19.48
CA GLU A 266 13.30 34.69 18.75
C GLU A 266 13.30 33.27 19.35
N ARG A 267 13.37 33.14 20.68
CA ARG A 267 13.37 31.85 21.39
C ARG A 267 12.08 31.06 21.18
N GLY A 268 10.93 31.74 21.21
CA GLY A 268 9.64 31.08 20.97
C GLY A 268 9.49 30.63 19.54
N TYR A 269 9.94 31.45 18.58
CA TYR A 269 9.92 31.08 17.17
C TYR A 269 10.83 29.87 16.88
N GLN A 270 12.02 29.82 17.49
CA GLN A 270 12.91 28.65 17.44
C GLN A 270 12.25 27.39 17.97
N ARG A 271 11.54 27.52 19.09
CA ARG A 271 10.82 26.40 19.70
C ARG A 271 9.72 25.89 18.78
N TYR A 272 8.92 26.79 18.21
CA TYR A 272 7.92 26.47 17.19
C TYR A 272 8.51 25.72 15.99
N ILE A 273 9.61 26.21 15.37
CA ILE A 273 10.23 25.53 14.22
C ILE A 273 10.66 24.09 14.57
N LYS A 274 11.09 23.85 15.80
CA LYS A 274 11.45 22.49 16.25
C LYS A 274 10.22 21.60 16.39
N HIS A 275 9.07 22.14 16.80
CA HIS A 275 7.81 21.39 16.85
C HIS A 275 7.42 20.98 15.42
N GLU A 276 7.51 21.90 14.46
CA GLU A 276 7.29 21.62 13.03
C GLU A 276 8.19 20.49 12.53
N TYR A 277 9.47 20.49 12.91
CA TYR A 277 10.40 19.44 12.52
C TYR A 277 10.01 18.06 13.08
N MET A 278 9.55 17.99 14.33
CA MET A 278 9.06 16.73 14.91
C MET A 278 7.74 16.28 14.28
N ARG A 279 6.81 17.21 14.00
CA ARG A 279 5.58 16.91 13.26
C ARG A 279 5.90 16.31 11.90
N ASP A 280 6.85 16.90 11.17
CA ASP A 280 7.35 16.37 9.90
C ASP A 280 8.02 14.99 10.07
N TYR A 281 8.76 14.76 11.16
CA TYR A 281 9.35 13.45 11.46
C TYR A 281 8.26 12.39 11.69
N VAL A 282 7.31 12.62 12.59
CA VAL A 282 6.20 11.69 12.88
C VAL A 282 5.39 11.39 11.62
N ASN A 283 5.05 12.42 10.85
CA ASN A 283 4.32 12.28 9.59
C ASN A 283 5.08 11.48 8.51
N SER A 284 6.41 11.37 8.63
CA SER A 284 7.24 10.58 7.70
C SER A 284 7.57 9.17 8.22
N HIS A 285 7.11 8.80 9.42
CA HIS A 285 7.33 7.50 10.05
C HIS A 285 5.97 6.90 10.48
N PRO A 286 5.29 6.15 9.58
CA PRO A 286 4.01 5.50 9.88
C PRO A 286 4.08 4.60 11.12
N GLY A 287 3.00 4.53 11.89
CA GLY A 287 2.94 3.77 13.14
C GLY A 287 3.55 4.48 14.36
N THR A 288 3.88 5.77 14.23
CA THR A 288 4.33 6.60 15.37
C THR A 288 3.15 7.29 16.05
N ILE A 289 3.33 7.65 17.33
CA ILE A 289 2.33 8.40 18.11
C ILE A 289 2.92 9.77 18.47
N LEU A 290 2.20 10.86 18.18
CA LEU A 290 2.56 12.21 18.57
C LEU A 290 1.51 12.79 19.51
N PHE A 291 1.91 13.14 20.72
CA PHE A 291 1.14 13.99 21.62
C PHE A 291 1.55 15.45 21.43
N ASP A 292 0.82 16.19 20.60
CA ASP A 292 1.11 17.56 20.21
C ASP A 292 0.62 18.58 21.25
N TYR A 293 1.19 18.46 22.43
CA TYR A 293 0.99 19.36 23.56
C TYR A 293 1.05 20.87 23.20
N ALA A 294 2.01 21.26 22.36
CA ALA A 294 2.19 22.64 21.90
C ALA A 294 0.98 23.18 21.15
N ASP A 295 0.38 22.35 20.30
CA ASP A 295 -0.81 22.70 19.53
C ASP A 295 -2.07 22.67 20.40
N ILE A 296 -2.18 21.68 21.28
CA ILE A 296 -3.28 21.58 22.24
C ILE A 296 -3.39 22.90 23.02
N LEU A 297 -2.32 23.36 23.66
CA LEU A 297 -2.41 24.53 24.54
C LEU A 297 -2.51 25.89 23.83
N THR A 298 -2.34 25.97 22.52
CA THR A 298 -2.48 27.25 21.80
C THR A 298 -3.92 27.60 21.49
N HIS A 299 -4.83 26.64 21.61
CA HIS A 299 -6.26 26.83 21.38
C HIS A 299 -7.01 27.02 22.69
N ASN A 300 -8.19 27.64 22.71
CA ASN A 300 -9.12 27.53 23.84
C ASN A 300 -10.28 26.57 23.51
N ASP A 301 -11.24 26.44 24.42
CA ASP A 301 -12.41 25.57 24.23
C ASP A 301 -13.38 26.06 23.14
N ALA A 302 -13.21 27.30 22.65
CA ALA A 302 -13.94 27.82 21.49
C ALA A 302 -13.19 27.55 20.16
N GLY A 303 -12.03 26.87 20.21
CA GLY A 303 -11.17 26.62 19.06
C GLY A 303 -10.37 27.85 18.62
N GLU A 304 -10.35 28.93 19.40
CA GLU A 304 -9.58 30.13 19.06
C GLU A 304 -8.09 29.88 19.31
N VAL A 305 -7.27 30.05 18.28
CA VAL A 305 -5.81 29.96 18.36
C VAL A 305 -5.20 31.27 18.86
N ASN A 306 -4.23 31.18 19.76
CA ASN A 306 -3.37 32.30 20.13
C ASN A 306 -2.04 32.22 19.38
N GLU A 307 -1.76 33.26 18.61
CA GLU A 307 -0.49 33.44 17.90
C GLU A 307 0.15 34.75 18.30
N ILE A 308 1.48 34.79 18.22
CA ILE A 308 2.23 36.04 18.37
C ILE A 308 3.15 36.25 17.19
N THR A 309 3.40 37.52 16.88
CA THR A 309 4.31 37.92 15.81
C THR A 309 5.59 38.50 16.38
N TRP A 310 6.73 37.97 15.95
CA TRP A 310 8.05 38.53 16.22
C TRP A 310 8.81 38.69 14.91
N ASN A 311 9.28 39.91 14.63
CA ASN A 311 10.09 40.23 13.44
C ASN A 311 9.48 39.75 12.10
N GLY A 312 8.15 39.79 11.97
CA GLY A 312 7.43 39.31 10.78
C GLY A 312 7.14 37.81 10.75
N HIS A 313 7.57 37.06 11.75
CA HIS A 313 7.27 35.64 11.92
C HIS A 313 6.14 35.47 12.92
N THR A 314 5.03 34.89 12.48
CA THR A 314 3.91 34.50 13.35
C THR A 314 4.08 33.04 13.76
N TYR A 315 3.87 32.75 15.03
CA TYR A 315 3.91 31.39 15.56
C TYR A 315 2.94 31.19 16.72
N PRO A 316 2.47 29.95 16.96
CA PRO A 316 1.57 29.62 18.06
C PRO A 316 2.22 29.89 19.41
N PHE A 317 1.44 30.44 20.33
CA PHE A 317 1.83 30.69 21.72
C PHE A 317 0.71 30.24 22.64
N ILE A 318 1.03 29.73 23.84
CA ILE A 318 0.02 29.24 24.80
C ILE A 318 -1.16 30.23 24.93
N HIS A 319 -2.38 29.73 24.80
CA HIS A 319 -3.58 30.55 24.91
C HIS A 319 -3.69 31.10 26.34
N GLY A 320 -4.19 32.33 26.48
CA GLY A 320 -4.36 32.97 27.80
C GLY A 320 -5.19 32.13 28.78
N ASP A 321 -6.21 31.44 28.26
CA ASP A 321 -7.10 30.56 29.05
C ASP A 321 -6.38 29.32 29.58
N ASN A 322 -5.32 28.87 28.90
CA ASN A 322 -4.54 27.69 29.27
C ASN A 322 -3.30 28.04 30.10
N ALA A 323 -2.93 29.32 30.17
CA ALA A 323 -1.76 29.79 30.90
C ALA A 323 -2.08 30.07 32.38
N GLY A 324 -1.14 29.80 33.27
CA GLY A 324 -1.33 30.02 34.70
C GLY A 324 -0.14 29.55 35.54
N ASN A 325 -0.29 29.52 36.87
CA ASN A 325 0.74 29.02 37.79
C ASN A 325 0.26 27.79 38.57
N TYR A 326 -0.63 26.99 37.98
CA TYR A 326 -1.31 25.90 38.67
C TYR A 326 -0.46 24.62 38.65
N SER A 327 0.13 24.27 37.51
CA SER A 327 1.11 23.19 37.37
C SER A 327 2.20 23.56 36.37
N GLY A 328 3.25 24.25 36.86
CA GLY A 328 4.18 24.96 35.97
C GLY A 328 3.55 26.24 35.44
N HIS A 329 3.84 26.60 34.18
CA HIS A 329 3.24 27.77 33.50
C HIS A 329 1.85 27.49 32.87
N ILE A 330 1.22 26.37 33.24
CA ILE A 330 -0.11 25.95 32.78
C ILE A 330 -1.15 26.26 33.85
N GLY A 331 -2.29 26.79 33.41
CA GLY A 331 -3.48 27.02 34.22
C GLY A 331 -4.36 25.78 34.34
N GLN A 332 -5.43 25.90 35.12
CA GLN A 332 -6.35 24.77 35.37
C GLN A 332 -7.01 24.25 34.08
N ASN A 333 -7.50 25.15 33.21
CA ASN A 333 -8.11 24.74 31.95
C ASN A 333 -7.09 24.06 31.02
N GLY A 334 -5.84 24.55 31.00
CA GLY A 334 -4.77 23.89 30.25
C GLY A 334 -4.52 22.46 30.73
N ASN A 335 -4.47 22.23 32.05
CA ASN A 335 -4.36 20.88 32.61
C ASN A 335 -5.54 19.98 32.20
N LEU A 336 -6.77 20.48 32.30
CA LEU A 336 -7.96 19.73 31.89
C LEU A 336 -7.89 19.30 30.41
N ARG A 337 -7.48 20.20 29.52
CA ARG A 337 -7.34 19.90 28.08
C ARG A 337 -6.27 18.84 27.82
N LEU A 338 -5.16 18.84 28.56
CA LEU A 338 -4.17 17.75 28.49
C LEU A 338 -4.72 16.43 29.02
N GLY A 339 -5.47 16.46 30.11
CA GLY A 339 -6.14 15.27 30.64
C GLY A 339 -7.11 14.67 29.61
N LYS A 340 -7.90 15.52 28.94
CA LYS A 340 -8.86 15.12 27.92
C LYS A 340 -8.15 14.45 26.74
N ALA A 341 -7.13 15.12 26.21
CA ALA A 341 -6.30 14.60 25.13
C ALA A 341 -5.59 13.28 25.50
N LEU A 342 -5.14 13.11 26.75
CA LEU A 342 -4.54 11.86 27.21
C LEU A 342 -5.54 10.70 27.22
N TRP A 343 -6.78 10.93 27.68
CA TRP A 343 -7.83 9.91 27.63
C TRP A 343 -8.14 9.49 26.19
N VAL A 344 -8.22 10.46 25.27
CA VAL A 344 -8.39 10.19 23.83
C VAL A 344 -7.20 9.40 23.29
N MET A 345 -5.96 9.80 23.58
CA MET A 345 -4.76 9.06 23.15
C MET A 345 -4.79 7.61 23.61
N MET A 346 -5.10 7.37 24.89
CA MET A 346 -5.12 6.03 25.45
C MET A 346 -6.27 5.19 24.85
N ALA A 347 -7.43 5.80 24.59
CA ALA A 347 -8.54 5.13 23.90
C ALA A 347 -8.16 4.75 22.47
N ARG A 348 -7.46 5.64 21.74
CA ARG A 348 -6.90 5.36 20.41
C ARG A 348 -5.89 4.21 20.45
N ILE A 349 -5.02 4.16 21.45
CA ILE A 349 -4.09 3.04 21.66
C ILE A 349 -4.83 1.74 21.98
N ALA A 350 -5.96 1.82 22.69
CA ALA A 350 -6.83 0.67 23.01
C ALA A 350 -7.69 0.19 21.82
N GLY A 351 -7.55 0.81 20.64
CA GLY A 351 -8.19 0.39 19.39
C GLY A 351 -9.33 1.30 18.92
N TRP A 352 -9.63 2.39 19.61
CA TRP A 352 -10.63 3.36 19.13
C TRP A 352 -10.10 4.07 17.88
N ASP A 353 -10.90 4.15 16.83
CA ASP A 353 -10.54 4.80 15.58
C ASP A 353 -10.75 6.32 15.60
N GLY A 354 -11.35 6.84 16.68
CA GLY A 354 -11.62 8.26 16.89
C GLY A 354 -12.80 8.80 16.08
N GLN A 355 -13.67 7.93 15.57
CA GLN A 355 -14.94 8.36 15.03
C GLN A 355 -15.88 8.81 16.16
N THR A 356 -16.60 9.91 15.91
CA THR A 356 -17.61 10.45 16.81
C THR A 356 -18.93 9.72 16.60
N GLY A 357 -19.39 9.03 17.64
CA GLY A 357 -20.63 8.27 17.66
C GLY A 357 -20.55 7.20 18.75
N ASP A 358 -21.68 6.80 19.30
CA ASP A 358 -21.69 5.61 20.14
C ASP A 358 -21.15 4.44 19.28
N PRO A 359 -20.22 3.64 19.83
CA PRO A 359 -19.70 2.46 19.17
C PRO A 359 -20.91 1.61 18.82
N THR A 360 -20.94 1.13 17.59
CA THR A 360 -22.04 0.30 17.22
C THR A 360 -21.93 -1.04 17.93
N ASN A 361 -23.03 -1.74 18.13
CA ASN A 361 -22.97 -3.07 18.72
C ASN A 361 -22.09 -4.03 17.88
N ALA A 362 -21.96 -3.82 16.57
CA ALA A 362 -20.98 -4.56 15.75
C ALA A 362 -19.51 -4.27 16.15
N ASP A 363 -19.21 -3.09 16.67
CA ASP A 363 -17.87 -2.76 17.19
C ASP A 363 -17.61 -3.39 18.57
N LEU A 364 -18.67 -3.77 19.30
CA LEU A 364 -18.63 -4.22 20.69
C LEU A 364 -18.70 -5.75 20.86
N TYR A 365 -19.35 -6.44 19.93
CA TYR A 365 -19.67 -7.85 20.04
C TYR A 365 -19.14 -8.62 18.82
N ASP A 366 -18.57 -9.79 19.06
CA ASP A 366 -18.06 -10.66 18.00
C ASP A 366 -18.87 -11.97 17.95
N PRO A 367 -19.74 -12.18 16.95
CA PRO A 367 -20.58 -13.36 16.85
C PRO A 367 -19.78 -14.58 16.34
N VAL A 368 -19.76 -15.64 17.15
CA VAL A 368 -18.97 -16.85 16.89
C VAL A 368 -19.82 -17.88 16.15
N SER A 369 -19.31 -18.45 15.05
CA SER A 369 -20.02 -19.47 14.28
C SER A 369 -20.17 -20.81 15.00
N ARG A 370 -21.23 -21.55 14.67
CA ARG A 370 -21.54 -22.90 15.17
C ARG A 370 -22.08 -23.76 14.02
N LEU A 371 -21.62 -25.01 13.92
CA LEU A 371 -22.20 -26.01 13.02
C LEU A 371 -23.67 -26.26 13.39
N GLN A 372 -24.56 -26.19 12.41
CA GLN A 372 -25.97 -26.54 12.58
C GLN A 372 -26.31 -27.75 11.69
N THR A 373 -26.73 -28.86 12.30
CA THR A 373 -27.23 -30.03 11.57
C THR A 373 -28.75 -29.99 11.47
N VAL A 374 -29.30 -30.21 10.28
CA VAL A 374 -30.76 -30.18 10.00
C VAL A 374 -31.18 -31.34 9.10
N GLU A 375 -32.45 -31.73 9.18
CA GLU A 375 -33.02 -32.75 8.28
C GLU A 375 -33.34 -32.18 6.90
N LEU A 376 -33.34 -33.04 5.89
CA LEU A 376 -33.67 -32.69 4.50
C LEU A 376 -35.04 -31.99 4.42
N ASN A 377 -35.10 -30.90 3.65
CA ASN A 377 -36.28 -30.02 3.49
C ASN A 377 -36.79 -29.36 4.78
N SER A 378 -36.02 -29.38 5.86
CA SER A 378 -36.38 -28.65 7.07
C SER A 378 -35.92 -27.20 7.00
N ASN A 379 -36.57 -26.35 7.78
CA ASN A 379 -36.20 -24.94 7.90
C ASN A 379 -34.92 -24.81 8.73
N VAL A 380 -34.00 -23.98 8.25
CA VAL A 380 -32.84 -23.53 9.02
C VAL A 380 -33.20 -22.29 9.83
N ILE A 381 -32.49 -22.07 10.93
CA ILE A 381 -32.70 -20.94 11.83
C ILE A 381 -31.34 -20.29 12.05
N ALA A 382 -31.16 -19.06 11.58
CA ALA A 382 -29.86 -18.37 11.58
C ALA A 382 -29.23 -18.27 12.98
N GLU A 383 -30.06 -18.02 14.00
CA GLU A 383 -29.63 -17.97 15.41
C GLU A 383 -28.97 -19.29 15.88
N ASN A 384 -29.44 -20.45 15.39
CA ASN A 384 -28.87 -21.74 15.77
C ASN A 384 -27.48 -21.99 15.17
N SER A 385 -27.03 -21.15 14.25
CA SER A 385 -25.68 -21.19 13.67
C SER A 385 -24.68 -20.27 14.38
N ILE A 386 -25.09 -19.60 15.47
CA ILE A 386 -24.22 -18.75 16.30
C ILE A 386 -24.06 -19.37 17.69
N ALA A 387 -22.82 -19.47 18.18
CA ALA A 387 -22.47 -20.16 19.42
C ALA A 387 -22.73 -19.31 20.67
N ASN A 388 -22.49 -18.00 20.58
CA ASN A 388 -22.47 -17.06 21.71
C ASN A 388 -23.68 -16.11 21.72
N VAL A 389 -24.84 -16.53 21.21
CA VAL A 389 -26.07 -15.70 21.15
C VAL A 389 -26.41 -15.03 22.49
N SER A 390 -26.25 -15.75 23.61
CA SER A 390 -26.52 -15.22 24.94
C SER A 390 -25.56 -14.13 25.43
N ALA A 391 -24.44 -13.93 24.73
CA ALA A 391 -23.47 -12.86 25.00
C ALA A 391 -23.69 -11.62 24.13
N LEU A 392 -24.62 -11.68 23.17
CA LEU A 392 -25.00 -10.59 22.28
C LEU A 392 -26.13 -9.76 22.93
N PRO A 393 -26.27 -8.46 22.59
CA PRO A 393 -27.23 -7.58 23.25
C PRO A 393 -28.68 -7.96 22.95
N ASP A 394 -29.57 -7.73 23.92
CA ASP A 394 -31.01 -8.00 23.80
C ASP A 394 -31.62 -7.22 22.62
N GLY A 395 -32.31 -7.94 21.72
CA GLY A 395 -32.88 -7.37 20.48
C GLY A 395 -32.04 -7.59 19.23
N THR A 396 -30.90 -8.30 19.33
CA THR A 396 -30.16 -8.79 18.18
C THR A 396 -31.01 -9.76 17.35
N VAL A 397 -31.01 -9.57 16.02
CA VAL A 397 -31.76 -10.36 15.05
C VAL A 397 -30.79 -11.09 14.13
N PHE A 398 -31.07 -12.36 13.87
CA PHE A 398 -30.26 -13.21 13.00
C PHE A 398 -31.05 -13.52 11.73
N ALA A 399 -30.45 -13.23 10.57
CA ALA A 399 -31.03 -13.58 9.29
C ALA A 399 -29.96 -14.19 8.39
N PHE A 400 -30.33 -15.16 7.56
CA PHE A 400 -29.43 -15.58 6.49
C PHE A 400 -29.40 -14.51 5.40
N LYS A 401 -28.21 -14.20 4.88
CA LYS A 401 -28.01 -13.24 3.78
C LYS A 401 -28.72 -13.68 2.50
N SER A 402 -28.87 -14.99 2.32
CA SER A 402 -29.59 -15.64 1.24
C SER A 402 -30.29 -16.91 1.75
N GLU A 403 -31.32 -17.39 1.07
CA GLU A 403 -31.94 -18.67 1.41
C GLU A 403 -30.90 -19.80 1.40
N VAL A 404 -30.96 -20.67 2.41
CA VAL A 404 -30.10 -21.86 2.50
C VAL A 404 -30.82 -23.03 1.87
N ASP A 405 -30.20 -23.64 0.86
CA ASP A 405 -30.72 -24.82 0.19
C ASP A 405 -30.61 -26.07 1.09
N THR A 406 -31.72 -26.44 1.74
CA THR A 406 -31.87 -27.72 2.46
C THR A 406 -32.54 -28.82 1.64
N SER A 407 -32.75 -28.61 0.34
CA SER A 407 -33.38 -29.61 -0.54
C SER A 407 -32.42 -30.74 -0.96
N SER A 408 -31.13 -30.62 -0.60
CA SER A 408 -30.11 -31.63 -0.86
C SER A 408 -29.19 -31.81 0.34
N THR A 409 -28.77 -33.06 0.58
CA THR A 409 -27.87 -33.44 1.70
C THR A 409 -26.44 -32.91 1.52
N GLY A 410 -25.72 -32.72 2.63
CA GLY A 410 -24.31 -32.32 2.66
C GLY A 410 -24.07 -30.98 3.38
N ASN A 411 -22.80 -30.57 3.44
CA ASN A 411 -22.40 -29.29 4.04
C ASN A 411 -22.72 -28.13 3.08
N LYS A 412 -23.40 -27.12 3.58
CA LYS A 412 -23.74 -25.88 2.87
C LYS A 412 -23.12 -24.70 3.62
N ASP A 413 -22.27 -23.94 2.94
CA ASP A 413 -21.78 -22.67 3.48
C ASP A 413 -22.89 -21.62 3.36
N ALA A 414 -23.14 -20.89 4.44
CA ALA A 414 -24.12 -19.82 4.50
C ALA A 414 -23.53 -18.60 5.23
N VAL A 415 -24.14 -17.44 5.04
CA VAL A 415 -23.76 -16.21 5.76
C VAL A 415 -24.93 -15.80 6.63
N VAL A 416 -24.69 -15.69 7.93
CA VAL A 416 -25.64 -15.10 8.88
C VAL A 416 -25.31 -13.62 9.00
N VAL A 417 -26.27 -12.77 8.69
CA VAL A 417 -26.27 -11.34 9.02
C VAL A 417 -26.80 -11.23 10.45
N VAL A 418 -25.94 -10.76 11.35
CA VAL A 418 -26.28 -10.45 12.74
C VAL A 418 -26.59 -8.96 12.78
N THR A 419 -27.85 -8.61 12.97
CA THR A 419 -28.28 -7.21 13.08
C THR A 419 -28.56 -6.86 14.52
N TYR A 420 -27.82 -5.89 15.04
CA TYR A 420 -27.94 -5.49 16.44
C TYR A 420 -29.05 -4.43 16.65
N PRO A 421 -29.46 -4.15 17.91
CA PRO A 421 -30.53 -3.19 18.21
C PRO A 421 -30.33 -1.76 17.69
N ASP A 422 -29.09 -1.36 17.43
CA ASP A 422 -28.71 -0.05 16.88
C ASP A 422 -28.64 -0.05 15.34
N ASN A 423 -29.01 -1.17 14.69
CA ASN A 423 -28.97 -1.43 13.25
C ASN A 423 -27.57 -1.64 12.65
N SER A 424 -26.53 -1.74 13.48
CA SER A 424 -25.24 -2.22 13.00
C SER A 424 -25.29 -3.71 12.65
N VAL A 425 -24.37 -4.16 11.81
CA VAL A 425 -24.41 -5.52 11.26
C VAL A 425 -23.03 -6.18 11.22
N ASP A 426 -22.99 -7.48 11.54
CA ASP A 426 -21.88 -8.38 11.26
C ASP A 426 -22.30 -9.47 10.27
N GLU A 427 -21.37 -9.94 9.45
CA GLU A 427 -21.56 -11.08 8.55
C GLU A 427 -20.68 -12.26 8.96
N VAL A 428 -21.32 -13.35 9.41
CA VAL A 428 -20.63 -14.56 9.89
C VAL A 428 -20.81 -15.69 8.90
N VAL A 429 -19.70 -16.26 8.43
CA VAL A 429 -19.73 -17.48 7.62
C VAL A 429 -19.97 -18.69 8.53
N VAL A 430 -21.02 -19.48 8.23
CA VAL A 430 -21.45 -20.65 8.99
C VAL A 430 -21.61 -21.86 8.07
N VAL A 431 -21.54 -23.06 8.65
CA VAL A 431 -21.76 -24.32 7.92
C VAL A 431 -23.05 -24.96 8.41
N ILE A 432 -23.93 -25.33 7.48
CA ILE A 432 -25.15 -26.10 7.72
C ILE A 432 -24.96 -27.52 7.17
N GLU A 433 -25.09 -28.53 8.02
CA GLU A 433 -25.05 -29.93 7.60
C GLU A 433 -26.48 -30.44 7.40
N VAL A 434 -26.84 -30.78 6.15
CA VAL A 434 -28.16 -31.33 5.82
C VAL A 434 -28.07 -32.85 5.75
N ILE A 435 -28.81 -33.55 6.61
CA ILE A 435 -28.88 -35.01 6.67
C ILE A 435 -30.27 -35.52 6.24
N ASP A 436 -30.36 -36.77 5.79
CA ASP A 436 -31.65 -37.45 5.58
C ASP A 436 -31.64 -38.75 6.39
N SER A 437 -32.35 -38.78 7.53
CA SER A 437 -32.33 -39.90 8.46
C SER A 437 -33.33 -41.03 8.17
N ARG A 438 -34.09 -40.94 7.06
CA ARG A 438 -35.05 -42.01 6.67
C ARG A 438 -34.33 -43.30 6.23
N PRO A 439 -34.92 -44.50 6.43
CA PRO A 439 -34.39 -45.74 5.84
C PRO A 439 -34.47 -45.69 4.30
N ASP A 440 -33.59 -46.42 3.61
CA ASP A 440 -33.49 -46.36 2.14
C ASP A 440 -34.80 -46.79 1.45
N SER A 441 -35.57 -47.73 2.02
CA SER A 441 -36.92 -48.09 1.52
C SER A 441 -37.95 -46.96 1.59
N GLU A 442 -37.71 -45.91 2.39
CA GLU A 442 -38.59 -44.72 2.45
C GLU A 442 -38.04 -43.54 1.63
N LYS A 443 -36.81 -43.66 1.13
CA LYS A 443 -36.13 -42.67 0.28
C LYS A 443 -36.22 -43.03 -1.20
N TYR A 444 -36.23 -44.33 -1.48
CA TYR A 444 -36.21 -44.89 -2.82
C TYR A 444 -37.36 -45.87 -2.94
N GLU A 445 -38.21 -45.72 -3.95
CA GLU A 445 -39.24 -46.71 -4.26
C GLU A 445 -38.86 -47.47 -5.54
N PRO A 446 -38.75 -48.81 -5.50
CA PRO A 446 -38.50 -49.58 -6.70
C PRO A 446 -39.78 -49.62 -7.53
N THR A 447 -39.70 -49.10 -8.75
CA THR A 447 -40.87 -48.97 -9.63
C THR A 447 -41.03 -50.23 -10.46
N ALA A 448 -42.20 -50.87 -10.36
CA ALA A 448 -42.55 -52.03 -11.16
C ALA A 448 -42.46 -51.70 -12.66
N LYS A 449 -41.75 -52.53 -13.41
CA LYS A 449 -41.83 -52.57 -14.87
C LYS A 449 -42.36 -53.92 -15.29
N SER A 450 -43.31 -53.91 -16.22
CA SER A 450 -43.69 -55.15 -16.88
C SER A 450 -42.50 -55.66 -17.69
N GLN A 451 -42.00 -56.84 -17.37
CA GLN A 451 -40.92 -57.47 -18.11
C GLN A 451 -41.55 -58.35 -19.17
N THR A 452 -41.30 -58.03 -20.42
CA THR A 452 -41.74 -58.86 -21.53
C THR A 452 -40.68 -59.89 -21.85
N VAL A 453 -41.07 -61.16 -21.88
CA VAL A 453 -40.14 -62.25 -22.20
C VAL A 453 -40.71 -63.12 -23.31
N GLY A 454 -39.82 -63.64 -24.15
CA GLY A 454 -40.20 -64.65 -25.14
C GLY A 454 -40.64 -65.94 -24.46
N LEU A 455 -41.44 -66.74 -25.16
CA LEU A 455 -41.92 -68.04 -24.68
C LEU A 455 -40.75 -68.92 -24.16
N ASN A 456 -40.86 -69.42 -22.92
CA ASN A 456 -39.88 -70.23 -22.16
C ASN A 456 -38.61 -69.53 -21.65
N ALA A 457 -38.48 -68.20 -21.75
CA ALA A 457 -37.31 -67.50 -21.20
C ALA A 457 -37.38 -67.34 -19.67
N THR A 458 -36.24 -67.37 -18.98
CA THR A 458 -36.18 -67.10 -17.54
C THR A 458 -36.14 -65.59 -17.31
N PRO A 459 -37.13 -64.99 -16.64
CA PRO A 459 -37.12 -63.57 -16.31
C PRO A 459 -36.12 -63.31 -15.16
N GLU A 460 -35.46 -62.16 -15.18
CA GLU A 460 -34.60 -61.72 -14.06
C GLU A 460 -35.34 -60.66 -13.23
N ALA A 461 -35.23 -60.72 -11.91
CA ALA A 461 -35.99 -59.86 -11.01
C ALA A 461 -35.63 -58.38 -11.18
N GLU A 462 -34.35 -58.08 -11.40
CA GLU A 462 -33.83 -56.75 -11.68
C GLU A 462 -34.46 -56.14 -12.95
N ASN A 463 -34.63 -56.94 -14.00
CA ASN A 463 -35.24 -56.50 -15.28
C ASN A 463 -36.73 -56.17 -15.16
N SER A 464 -37.37 -56.50 -14.03
CA SER A 464 -38.73 -56.13 -13.68
C SER A 464 -38.82 -54.85 -12.85
N ILE A 465 -37.71 -54.17 -12.58
CA ILE A 465 -37.65 -52.90 -11.89
C ILE A 465 -37.16 -51.82 -12.86
N ALA A 466 -37.95 -50.76 -13.05
CA ALA A 466 -37.69 -49.74 -14.06
C ALA A 466 -36.46 -48.87 -13.75
N ASN A 467 -36.19 -48.65 -12.46
CA ASN A 467 -35.33 -47.59 -11.96
C ASN A 467 -34.14 -48.13 -11.14
N VAL A 468 -33.59 -49.29 -11.48
CA VAL A 468 -32.50 -49.95 -10.74
C VAL A 468 -31.29 -49.04 -10.54
N SER A 469 -30.86 -48.31 -11.57
CA SER A 469 -29.73 -47.38 -11.51
C SER A 469 -29.97 -46.16 -10.61
N ALA A 470 -31.23 -45.89 -10.25
CA ALA A 470 -31.61 -44.82 -9.34
C ALA A 470 -31.73 -45.29 -7.88
N LEU A 471 -31.56 -46.59 -7.61
CA LEU A 471 -31.51 -47.14 -6.25
C LEU A 471 -30.07 -47.15 -5.72
N PRO A 472 -29.86 -47.17 -4.39
CA PRO A 472 -28.54 -47.22 -3.78
C PRO A 472 -27.65 -48.37 -4.29
N SER A 473 -26.36 -48.09 -4.48
CA SER A 473 -25.38 -49.11 -4.88
C SER A 473 -25.24 -50.19 -3.82
N GLY A 474 -25.43 -51.46 -4.22
CA GLY A 474 -25.48 -52.61 -3.32
C GLY A 474 -26.89 -53.15 -3.05
N THR A 475 -27.92 -52.49 -3.59
CA THR A 475 -29.30 -53.01 -3.56
C THR A 475 -29.38 -54.32 -4.36
N THR A 476 -30.08 -55.33 -3.82
CA THR A 476 -30.24 -56.66 -4.44
C THR A 476 -31.71 -56.96 -4.73
N PHE A 477 -31.99 -57.70 -5.80
CA PHE A 477 -33.35 -58.03 -6.23
C PHE A 477 -33.55 -59.53 -6.36
N ALA A 478 -34.66 -60.04 -5.83
CA ALA A 478 -35.03 -61.43 -5.98
C ALA A 478 -36.54 -61.56 -6.21
N PHE A 479 -36.95 -62.53 -7.04
CA PHE A 479 -38.36 -62.91 -7.07
C PHE A 479 -38.71 -63.64 -5.79
N LYS A 480 -39.87 -63.28 -5.22
CA LYS A 480 -40.40 -63.94 -4.04
C LYS A 480 -40.76 -65.42 -4.30
N SER A 481 -41.03 -65.78 -5.55
CA SER A 481 -41.26 -67.15 -6.05
C SER A 481 -40.94 -67.26 -7.55
N GLU A 482 -40.61 -68.47 -8.04
CA GLU A 482 -40.32 -68.70 -9.48
C GLU A 482 -41.49 -68.30 -10.41
N VAL A 483 -41.17 -67.76 -11.59
CA VAL A 483 -42.15 -67.29 -12.59
C VAL A 483 -42.26 -68.29 -13.75
N ASP A 484 -43.49 -68.77 -14.03
CA ASP A 484 -43.78 -69.68 -15.15
C ASP A 484 -43.97 -68.92 -16.49
N THR A 485 -43.02 -69.07 -17.41
CA THR A 485 -43.01 -68.43 -18.75
C THR A 485 -43.29 -69.39 -19.91
N SER A 486 -43.80 -70.59 -19.62
CA SER A 486 -44.02 -71.65 -20.63
C SER A 486 -45.22 -71.43 -21.56
N SER A 487 -45.98 -70.33 -21.37
CA SER A 487 -47.19 -70.02 -22.15
C SER A 487 -47.34 -68.51 -22.37
N ILE A 488 -47.73 -68.12 -23.59
CA ILE A 488 -48.08 -66.74 -23.96
C ILE A 488 -49.20 -66.20 -23.05
N GLY A 489 -49.04 -65.00 -22.54
CA GLY A 489 -49.94 -64.29 -21.62
C GLY A 489 -49.18 -63.58 -20.50
N ASN A 490 -49.89 -62.76 -19.72
CA ASN A 490 -49.34 -62.06 -18.58
C ASN A 490 -49.27 -62.97 -17.34
N LYS A 491 -48.15 -62.94 -16.63
CA LYS A 491 -47.85 -63.73 -15.42
C LYS A 491 -47.50 -62.77 -14.29
N ASN A 492 -48.29 -62.75 -13.22
CA ASN A 492 -48.01 -61.87 -12.09
C ASN A 492 -46.91 -62.47 -11.21
N ALA A 493 -45.98 -61.64 -10.74
CA ALA A 493 -44.88 -62.01 -9.84
C ALA A 493 -44.63 -60.88 -8.83
N VAL A 494 -43.81 -61.14 -7.82
CA VAL A 494 -43.40 -60.12 -6.83
C VAL A 494 -41.88 -60.13 -6.73
N VAL A 495 -41.26 -58.96 -6.85
CA VAL A 495 -39.83 -58.74 -6.64
C VAL A 495 -39.62 -58.14 -5.26
N VAL A 496 -38.68 -58.68 -4.50
CA VAL A 496 -38.20 -58.10 -3.25
C VAL A 496 -36.90 -57.36 -3.55
N ALA A 497 -36.86 -56.06 -3.30
CA ALA A 497 -35.66 -55.23 -3.32
C ALA A 497 -35.12 -55.13 -1.88
N THR A 498 -33.83 -55.38 -1.68
CA THR A 498 -33.16 -55.27 -0.37
C THR A 498 -32.01 -54.29 -0.47
N TYR A 499 -32.09 -53.20 0.29
CA TYR A 499 -31.13 -52.10 0.29
C TYR A 499 -29.92 -52.37 1.21
N PRO A 500 -28.81 -51.62 1.06
CA PRO A 500 -27.61 -51.80 1.89
C PRO A 500 -27.83 -51.61 3.41
N ASP A 501 -28.80 -50.79 3.80
CA ASP A 501 -29.19 -50.59 5.22
C ASP A 501 -30.07 -51.73 5.78
N ASN A 502 -30.34 -52.77 4.98
CA ASN A 502 -31.22 -53.92 5.23
C ASN A 502 -32.72 -53.61 5.26
N SER A 503 -33.14 -52.40 4.91
CA SER A 503 -34.55 -52.13 4.61
C SER A 503 -34.97 -52.85 3.30
N VAL A 504 -36.26 -53.13 3.14
CA VAL A 504 -36.78 -53.93 2.01
C VAL A 504 -38.09 -53.38 1.46
N ASP A 505 -38.29 -53.50 0.15
CA ASP A 505 -39.56 -53.22 -0.54
C ASP A 505 -40.02 -54.42 -1.36
N GLU A 506 -41.33 -54.68 -1.38
CA GLU A 506 -41.95 -55.71 -2.23
C GLU A 506 -42.77 -55.07 -3.35
N VAL A 507 -42.44 -55.41 -4.59
CA VAL A 507 -43.00 -54.80 -5.79
C VAL A 507 -43.72 -55.85 -6.62
N ALA A 508 -45.03 -55.66 -6.80
CA ALA A 508 -45.82 -56.51 -7.70
C ALA A 508 -45.52 -56.15 -9.16
N VAL A 509 -45.10 -57.14 -9.95
CA VAL A 509 -44.70 -56.97 -11.34
C VAL A 509 -45.46 -57.95 -12.24
N VAL A 510 -45.59 -57.61 -13.52
CA VAL A 510 -46.24 -58.46 -14.52
C VAL A 510 -45.21 -58.88 -15.55
N ILE A 511 -45.03 -60.19 -15.72
CA ILE A 511 -44.18 -60.77 -16.75
C ILE A 511 -45.06 -61.11 -17.94
N GLN A 512 -44.95 -60.35 -19.03
CA GLN A 512 -45.76 -60.52 -20.22
C GLN A 512 -45.06 -61.46 -21.20
N VAL A 513 -45.66 -62.63 -21.45
CA VAL A 513 -45.16 -63.58 -22.45
C VAL A 513 -45.93 -63.35 -23.75
N ILE A 514 -45.30 -62.88 -24.83
CA ILE A 514 -45.98 -62.48 -26.08
C ILE A 514 -45.32 -63.06 -27.33
N ASP A 515 -46.02 -62.93 -28.46
CA ASP A 515 -45.48 -62.97 -29.82
C ASP A 515 -45.98 -61.70 -30.56
N SER A 516 -45.14 -60.68 -30.70
CA SER A 516 -45.61 -59.27 -30.79
C SER A 516 -44.75 -58.35 -31.65
N ARG A 517 -45.19 -57.97 -32.86
CA ARG A 517 -44.58 -56.82 -33.56
C ARG A 517 -45.63 -56.01 -34.38
N PRO A 518 -46.13 -54.83 -33.95
CA PRO A 518 -46.90 -53.81 -34.72
C PRO A 518 -46.15 -53.19 -35.92
N ASP A 519 -46.82 -52.41 -36.80
CA ASP A 519 -46.16 -51.79 -37.98
C ASP A 519 -45.08 -50.77 -37.59
N SER A 520 -45.24 -50.03 -36.48
CA SER A 520 -44.16 -49.26 -35.85
C SER A 520 -43.00 -50.15 -35.34
N GLU A 521 -43.25 -51.40 -34.97
CA GLU A 521 -42.21 -52.39 -34.65
C GLU A 521 -41.73 -53.19 -35.89
N LYS A 522 -42.20 -52.83 -37.09
CA LYS A 522 -41.77 -53.39 -38.39
C LYS A 522 -41.09 -52.36 -39.30
N TYR A 523 -41.41 -51.09 -39.13
CA TYR A 523 -40.88 -49.96 -39.88
C TYR A 523 -40.49 -48.86 -38.90
N GLU A 524 -39.25 -48.37 -38.99
CA GLU A 524 -38.72 -47.35 -38.08
C GLU A 524 -38.48 -46.05 -38.88
N PRO A 525 -39.09 -44.91 -38.49
CA PRO A 525 -38.86 -43.63 -39.13
C PRO A 525 -37.53 -43.06 -38.62
N THR A 526 -36.61 -42.83 -39.54
CA THR A 526 -35.32 -42.20 -39.24
C THR A 526 -35.45 -40.70 -39.40
N THR A 527 -34.99 -39.95 -38.40
CA THR A 527 -35.03 -38.49 -38.41
C THR A 527 -33.79 -37.87 -39.03
N LYS A 528 -33.93 -36.63 -39.47
CA LYS A 528 -32.82 -35.72 -39.78
C LYS A 528 -33.13 -34.36 -39.20
N SER A 529 -32.09 -33.64 -38.80
CA SER A 529 -32.25 -32.24 -38.41
C SER A 529 -32.62 -31.38 -39.61
N GLN A 530 -33.36 -30.32 -39.35
CA GLN A 530 -33.79 -29.33 -40.34
C GLN A 530 -33.20 -27.98 -39.93
N THR A 531 -32.58 -27.27 -40.86
CA THR A 531 -32.09 -25.90 -40.63
C THR A 531 -33.00 -24.91 -41.34
N VAL A 532 -33.41 -23.85 -40.65
CA VAL A 532 -34.24 -22.77 -41.19
C VAL A 532 -33.67 -21.41 -40.79
N GLU A 533 -33.92 -20.40 -41.60
CA GLU A 533 -33.57 -19.01 -41.25
C GLU A 533 -34.54 -18.46 -40.19
N LEU A 534 -34.07 -17.49 -39.41
CA LEU A 534 -34.89 -16.75 -38.45
C LEU A 534 -36.19 -16.25 -39.09
N ASN A 535 -37.33 -16.51 -38.43
CA ASN A 535 -38.71 -16.22 -38.86
C ASN A 535 -39.26 -17.08 -40.03
N ALA A 536 -38.58 -18.13 -40.48
CA ALA A 536 -39.11 -19.04 -41.51
C ALA A 536 -39.99 -20.16 -40.93
N THR A 537 -41.02 -20.61 -41.65
CA THR A 537 -41.90 -21.72 -41.21
C THR A 537 -41.35 -23.09 -41.63
N PRO A 538 -40.97 -24.00 -40.70
CA PRO A 538 -40.45 -25.33 -41.04
C PRO A 538 -41.56 -26.31 -41.45
N ALA A 539 -41.22 -27.30 -42.29
CA ALA A 539 -42.15 -28.38 -42.67
C ALA A 539 -41.78 -29.70 -41.96
N ALA A 540 -42.76 -30.41 -41.41
CA ALA A 540 -42.54 -31.63 -40.60
C ALA A 540 -41.92 -32.79 -41.41
N GLU A 541 -42.34 -32.97 -42.66
CA GLU A 541 -41.80 -33.98 -43.57
C GLU A 541 -40.30 -33.80 -43.82
N ASN A 542 -39.82 -32.55 -43.86
CA ASN A 542 -38.40 -32.25 -44.06
C ASN A 542 -37.51 -32.70 -42.90
N SER A 543 -38.07 -33.12 -41.77
CA SER A 543 -37.33 -33.67 -40.64
C SER A 543 -37.28 -35.21 -40.64
N ILE A 544 -37.86 -35.89 -41.64
CA ILE A 544 -37.83 -37.35 -41.79
C ILE A 544 -36.91 -37.73 -42.96
N ALA A 545 -35.98 -38.66 -42.72
CA ALA A 545 -34.92 -39.02 -43.66
C ALA A 545 -35.33 -40.15 -44.64
N ASN A 546 -36.20 -41.07 -44.21
CA ASN A 546 -36.58 -42.28 -44.95
C ASN A 546 -38.06 -42.32 -45.36
N VAL A 547 -38.67 -41.16 -45.67
CA VAL A 547 -40.09 -41.03 -46.04
C VAL A 547 -40.53 -42.05 -47.11
N SER A 548 -39.69 -42.29 -48.12
CA SER A 548 -39.99 -43.23 -49.22
C SER A 548 -39.94 -44.71 -48.85
N ALA A 549 -39.39 -45.08 -47.67
CA ALA A 549 -39.32 -46.45 -47.16
C ALA A 549 -40.46 -46.77 -46.18
N LEU A 550 -41.27 -45.77 -45.81
CA LEU A 550 -42.45 -45.93 -44.96
C LEU A 550 -43.66 -46.36 -45.80
N PRO A 551 -44.63 -47.08 -45.22
CA PRO A 551 -45.80 -47.55 -45.94
C PRO A 551 -46.63 -46.38 -46.52
N SER A 552 -47.18 -46.59 -47.73
CA SER A 552 -47.99 -45.60 -48.44
C SER A 552 -49.23 -45.20 -47.63
N GLY A 553 -49.46 -43.90 -47.46
CA GLY A 553 -50.52 -43.34 -46.62
C GLY A 553 -50.05 -42.80 -45.27
N THR A 554 -48.74 -42.89 -44.99
CA THR A 554 -48.11 -42.27 -43.82
C THR A 554 -48.16 -40.73 -43.90
N THR A 555 -48.46 -40.05 -42.80
CA THR A 555 -48.51 -38.56 -42.71
C THR A 555 -47.58 -38.02 -41.62
N PHE A 556 -47.19 -36.75 -41.77
CA PHE A 556 -46.23 -36.07 -40.88
C PHE A 556 -46.80 -34.73 -40.42
N ALA A 557 -46.81 -34.49 -39.11
CA ALA A 557 -47.16 -33.21 -38.53
C ALA A 557 -46.30 -32.92 -37.31
N PHE A 558 -45.98 -31.64 -37.07
CA PHE A 558 -45.44 -31.26 -35.78
C PHE A 558 -46.52 -31.36 -34.72
N LYS A 559 -46.15 -31.88 -33.55
CA LYS A 559 -47.05 -32.01 -32.39
C LYS A 559 -47.55 -30.65 -31.88
N SER A 560 -46.76 -29.60 -32.08
CA SER A 560 -47.04 -28.20 -31.75
C SER A 560 -46.41 -27.25 -32.78
N GLU A 561 -46.86 -25.99 -32.86
CA GLU A 561 -46.20 -24.96 -33.69
C GLU A 561 -44.75 -24.75 -33.25
N VAL A 562 -43.86 -24.51 -34.21
CA VAL A 562 -42.44 -24.27 -33.97
C VAL A 562 -42.18 -22.76 -34.02
N ASP A 563 -41.75 -22.17 -32.90
CA ASP A 563 -41.41 -20.75 -32.81
C ASP A 563 -40.03 -20.48 -33.42
N THR A 564 -39.98 -19.80 -34.57
CA THR A 564 -38.72 -19.47 -35.24
C THR A 564 -38.27 -18.03 -35.03
N SER A 565 -38.80 -17.32 -34.03
CA SER A 565 -38.51 -15.90 -33.78
C SER A 565 -37.17 -15.65 -33.06
N SER A 566 -36.50 -16.70 -32.60
CA SER A 566 -35.18 -16.64 -31.97
C SER A 566 -34.23 -17.69 -32.54
N THR A 567 -32.94 -17.39 -32.58
CA THR A 567 -31.91 -18.33 -33.05
C THR A 567 -31.65 -19.42 -32.02
N GLY A 568 -31.31 -20.63 -32.46
CA GLY A 568 -30.95 -21.74 -31.59
C GLY A 568 -31.51 -23.08 -32.06
N ASN A 569 -31.32 -24.11 -31.23
CA ASN A 569 -31.87 -25.44 -31.46
C ASN A 569 -33.22 -25.53 -30.76
N ILE A 570 -34.25 -25.88 -31.51
CA ILE A 570 -35.56 -26.20 -30.96
C ILE A 570 -35.81 -27.69 -31.14
N ASP A 571 -36.03 -28.37 -30.03
CA ASP A 571 -36.52 -29.74 -30.02
C ASP A 571 -38.01 -29.72 -30.37
N ALA A 572 -38.34 -30.35 -31.49
CA ALA A 572 -39.70 -30.53 -31.94
C ALA A 572 -40.02 -32.03 -32.04
N VAL A 573 -41.29 -32.38 -31.94
CA VAL A 573 -41.75 -33.76 -32.13
C VAL A 573 -42.54 -33.83 -33.42
N VAL A 574 -42.10 -34.68 -34.34
CA VAL A 574 -42.89 -35.05 -35.52
C VAL A 574 -43.68 -36.30 -35.18
N VAL A 575 -45.00 -36.20 -35.30
CA VAL A 575 -45.89 -37.35 -35.21
C VAL A 575 -45.97 -37.98 -36.59
N VAL A 576 -45.43 -39.20 -36.72
CA VAL A 576 -45.50 -40.05 -37.92
C VAL A 576 -46.70 -40.97 -37.74
N THR A 577 -47.74 -40.80 -38.55
CA THR A 577 -48.96 -41.61 -38.45
C THR A 577 -49.02 -42.62 -39.58
N TYR A 578 -48.98 -43.92 -39.26
CA TYR A 578 -49.02 -45.02 -40.23
C TYR A 578 -50.46 -45.39 -40.63
N PRO A 579 -50.65 -46.13 -41.74
CA PRO A 579 -51.97 -46.52 -42.23
C PRO A 579 -52.81 -47.38 -41.26
N ASP A 580 -52.18 -48.14 -40.36
CA ASP A 580 -52.87 -48.93 -39.32
C ASP A 580 -53.23 -48.10 -38.07
N ASN A 581 -52.97 -46.79 -38.12
CA ASN A 581 -53.07 -45.81 -37.04
C ASN A 581 -52.09 -46.05 -35.87
N SER A 582 -51.13 -46.96 -36.01
CA SER A 582 -49.95 -46.91 -35.16
C SER A 582 -49.20 -45.60 -35.45
N VAL A 583 -48.53 -45.07 -34.43
CA VAL A 583 -47.80 -43.80 -34.52
C VAL A 583 -46.41 -43.98 -33.96
N ASP A 584 -45.46 -43.30 -34.58
CA ASP A 584 -44.17 -43.01 -33.97
C ASP A 584 -44.07 -41.51 -33.71
N GLU A 585 -43.73 -41.16 -32.47
CA GLU A 585 -43.33 -39.80 -32.13
C GLU A 585 -41.81 -39.74 -32.17
N VAL A 586 -41.27 -39.05 -33.17
CA VAL A 586 -39.84 -38.92 -33.31
C VAL A 586 -39.39 -37.51 -32.99
N ALA A 587 -38.43 -37.41 -32.09
CA ALA A 587 -37.77 -36.15 -31.75
C ALA A 587 -36.89 -35.70 -32.92
N VAL A 588 -37.06 -34.44 -33.31
CA VAL A 588 -36.28 -33.78 -34.36
C VAL A 588 -35.77 -32.45 -33.85
N VAL A 589 -34.55 -32.10 -34.23
CA VAL A 589 -33.98 -30.80 -33.89
C VAL A 589 -34.14 -29.87 -35.09
N ILE A 590 -34.72 -28.70 -34.86
CA ILE A 590 -34.78 -27.61 -35.83
C ILE A 590 -33.72 -26.58 -35.43
N HIS A 591 -32.73 -26.38 -36.29
CA HIS A 591 -31.68 -25.39 -36.12
C HIS A 591 -32.13 -24.08 -36.76
N ILE A 592 -32.43 -23.06 -35.95
CA ILE A 592 -32.75 -21.72 -36.43
C ILE A 592 -31.47 -20.90 -36.44
N VAL A 593 -31.05 -20.51 -37.64
CA VAL A 593 -29.85 -19.70 -37.84
C VAL A 593 -30.24 -18.28 -38.23
N ASN A 594 -29.36 -17.33 -37.94
CA ASN A 594 -29.40 -16.00 -38.52
C ASN A 594 -28.13 -15.86 -39.36
N SER A 595 -28.26 -15.94 -40.68
CA SER A 595 -27.12 -15.91 -41.60
C SER A 595 -26.48 -14.53 -41.79
N ASN A 596 -27.07 -13.46 -41.25
CA ASN A 596 -26.48 -12.12 -41.38
C ASN A 596 -25.20 -12.02 -40.54
N PRO A 597 -24.11 -11.48 -41.12
CA PRO A 597 -22.85 -11.31 -40.40
C PRO A 597 -23.02 -10.36 -39.21
N TYR A 598 -22.22 -10.52 -38.16
CA TYR A 598 -22.31 -9.70 -36.96
C TYR A 598 -22.10 -8.20 -37.26
N SER A 599 -21.26 -7.84 -38.24
CA SER A 599 -21.11 -6.46 -38.72
C SER A 599 -22.39 -5.83 -39.28
N GLU A 600 -23.40 -6.61 -39.66
CA GLU A 600 -24.72 -6.09 -40.08
C GLU A 600 -25.74 -6.03 -38.93
N ARG A 601 -25.39 -6.57 -37.75
CA ARG A 601 -26.29 -6.68 -36.59
C ARG A 601 -25.87 -5.80 -35.43
N TYR A 602 -24.61 -5.42 -35.36
CA TYR A 602 -24.03 -4.57 -34.32
C TYR A 602 -23.37 -3.36 -34.94
N GLU A 603 -23.41 -2.23 -34.26
CA GLU A 603 -22.75 -1.00 -34.69
C GLU A 603 -21.77 -0.56 -33.58
N PRO A 604 -20.45 -0.60 -33.83
CA PRO A 604 -19.48 -0.14 -32.85
C PRO A 604 -19.47 1.39 -32.76
N LEU A 605 -19.66 1.92 -31.56
CA LEU A 605 -19.64 3.34 -31.26
C LEU A 605 -18.27 3.75 -30.72
N THR A 606 -17.76 4.90 -31.15
CA THR A 606 -16.41 5.37 -30.78
C THR A 606 -16.43 6.43 -29.69
N LYS A 607 -15.37 6.46 -28.88
CA LYS A 607 -15.03 7.54 -27.95
C LYS A 607 -13.56 7.95 -28.10
N GLU A 608 -13.24 9.19 -27.77
CA GLU A 608 -11.86 9.64 -27.73
C GLU A 608 -11.08 8.98 -26.59
N GLN A 609 -9.83 8.64 -26.83
CA GLN A 609 -8.90 8.12 -25.83
C GLN A 609 -7.85 9.20 -25.51
N SER A 610 -7.62 9.48 -24.23
CA SER A 610 -6.51 10.33 -23.79
C SER A 610 -5.46 9.47 -23.11
N VAL A 611 -4.21 9.61 -23.52
CA VAL A 611 -3.05 8.90 -22.97
C VAL A 611 -1.95 9.89 -22.62
N ARG A 612 -1.07 9.56 -21.69
CA ARG A 612 0.12 10.36 -21.39
C ARG A 612 1.22 10.09 -22.43
N LEU A 613 2.15 11.02 -22.53
CA LEU A 613 3.35 10.85 -23.35
C LEU A 613 4.06 9.52 -23.02
N ASN A 614 4.36 8.72 -24.04
CA ASN A 614 4.94 7.36 -24.00
C ASN A 614 4.06 6.27 -23.36
N GLU A 615 2.78 6.53 -23.09
CA GLU A 615 1.84 5.51 -22.62
C GLU A 615 1.37 4.62 -23.79
N GLU A 616 1.17 3.33 -23.51
CA GLU A 616 0.62 2.38 -24.47
C GLU A 616 -0.85 2.70 -24.77
N VAL A 617 -1.25 2.58 -26.03
CA VAL A 617 -2.61 2.89 -26.48
C VAL A 617 -3.32 1.58 -26.82
N LEU A 618 -4.50 1.37 -26.25
CA LEU A 618 -5.30 0.17 -26.52
C LEU A 618 -6.51 0.52 -27.39
N ALA A 619 -6.70 -0.19 -28.50
CA ALA A 619 -7.79 0.06 -29.45
C ALA A 619 -9.19 -0.07 -28.82
N VAL A 620 -9.35 -1.02 -27.88
CA VAL A 620 -10.61 -1.21 -27.14
C VAL A 620 -11.05 0.04 -26.38
N ASN A 621 -10.10 0.86 -25.90
CA ASN A 621 -10.41 2.10 -25.17
C ASN A 621 -10.96 3.21 -26.07
N ASN A 622 -10.91 3.06 -27.40
CA ASN A 622 -11.57 3.95 -28.34
C ASN A 622 -13.01 3.53 -28.66
N ILE A 623 -13.49 2.40 -28.11
CA ILE A 623 -14.86 1.91 -28.30
C ILE A 623 -15.71 2.19 -27.04
N LEU A 624 -16.91 2.72 -27.25
CA LEU A 624 -17.82 3.15 -26.20
C LEU A 624 -18.71 2.00 -25.71
N ASN A 625 -19.26 1.20 -26.63
CA ASN A 625 -20.25 0.17 -26.36
C ASN A 625 -19.67 -1.26 -26.42
N VAL A 626 -18.46 -1.46 -25.87
CA VAL A 626 -17.78 -2.77 -25.88
C VAL A 626 -18.68 -3.87 -25.30
N ASP A 627 -19.39 -3.58 -24.22
CA ASP A 627 -20.27 -4.53 -23.52
C ASP A 627 -21.55 -4.89 -24.30
N GLU A 628 -21.87 -4.16 -25.38
CA GLU A 628 -23.01 -4.44 -26.26
C GLU A 628 -22.61 -5.29 -27.49
N LEU A 629 -21.30 -5.51 -27.70
CA LEU A 629 -20.79 -6.31 -28.81
C LEU A 629 -20.69 -7.80 -28.43
N PRO A 630 -20.74 -8.73 -29.40
CA PRO A 630 -20.63 -10.17 -29.14
C PRO A 630 -19.34 -10.57 -28.43
N ASP A 631 -19.42 -11.55 -27.53
CA ASP A 631 -18.27 -12.16 -26.87
C ASP A 631 -17.26 -12.73 -27.88
N GLY A 632 -15.99 -12.38 -27.73
CA GLY A 632 -14.91 -12.74 -28.66
C GLY A 632 -14.66 -11.69 -29.76
N THR A 633 -15.33 -10.54 -29.71
CA THR A 633 -14.98 -9.37 -30.53
C THR A 633 -13.59 -8.85 -30.15
N THR A 634 -12.78 -8.52 -31.14
CA THR A 634 -11.40 -8.04 -30.99
C THR A 634 -11.22 -6.66 -31.61
N PHE A 635 -10.27 -5.89 -31.07
CA PHE A 635 -10.04 -4.50 -31.45
C PHE A 635 -8.56 -4.28 -31.75
N GLU A 636 -8.26 -3.79 -32.94
CA GLU A 636 -6.89 -3.53 -33.38
C GLU A 636 -6.82 -2.17 -34.08
N PHE A 637 -5.73 -1.43 -33.87
CA PHE A 637 -5.44 -0.26 -34.70
C PHE A 637 -4.88 -0.73 -36.05
N GLU A 638 -5.33 -0.12 -37.14
CA GLU A 638 -4.80 -0.40 -38.48
C GLU A 638 -3.34 0.10 -38.65
N SER A 639 -2.89 1.01 -37.78
CA SER A 639 -1.52 1.54 -37.76
C SER A 639 -1.01 1.73 -36.34
N GLU A 640 0.30 1.51 -36.12
CA GLU A 640 0.95 1.82 -34.85
C GLU A 640 0.86 3.31 -34.51
N ILE A 641 0.57 3.61 -33.24
CA ILE A 641 0.48 4.98 -32.72
C ILE A 641 1.70 5.25 -31.86
N ALA A 642 2.57 6.14 -32.33
CA ALA A 642 3.73 6.59 -31.55
C ALA A 642 3.31 7.67 -30.55
N THR A 643 3.28 7.35 -29.27
CA THR A 643 2.94 8.31 -28.20
C THR A 643 4.13 9.13 -27.73
N ASP A 644 5.19 9.26 -28.55
CA ASP A 644 6.43 9.98 -28.24
C ASP A 644 6.31 11.51 -28.42
N LYS A 645 5.15 11.99 -28.88
CA LYS A 645 4.82 13.40 -29.06
C LYS A 645 3.43 13.73 -28.55
N VAL A 646 3.31 14.92 -27.96
CA VAL A 646 2.05 15.51 -27.50
C VAL A 646 1.31 16.09 -28.69
N GLU A 647 0.50 15.25 -29.34
CA GLU A 647 -0.38 15.60 -30.45
C GLU A 647 -1.66 14.75 -30.43
N ASN A 648 -2.63 15.12 -31.28
CA ASN A 648 -3.83 14.33 -31.49
C ASN A 648 -3.65 13.48 -32.75
N TYR A 649 -3.91 12.19 -32.65
CA TYR A 649 -3.89 11.25 -33.75
C TYR A 649 -5.33 10.86 -34.11
N ASP A 650 -5.72 11.07 -35.36
CA ASP A 650 -6.91 10.44 -35.92
C ASP A 650 -6.56 8.97 -36.20
N VAL A 651 -7.34 8.04 -35.66
CA VAL A 651 -7.03 6.61 -35.66
C VAL A 651 -8.19 5.80 -36.23
N GLU A 652 -7.84 4.74 -36.95
CA GLU A 652 -8.77 3.73 -37.46
C GLU A 652 -8.70 2.50 -36.58
N VAL A 653 -9.85 2.10 -36.03
CA VAL A 653 -10.01 0.90 -35.21
C VAL A 653 -10.76 -0.13 -36.03
N LYS A 654 -10.12 -1.28 -36.23
CA LYS A 654 -10.75 -2.46 -36.79
C LYS A 654 -11.42 -3.27 -35.69
N VAL A 655 -12.73 -3.44 -35.78
CA VAL A 655 -13.55 -4.23 -34.87
C VAL A 655 -13.86 -5.55 -35.55
N THR A 656 -13.21 -6.63 -35.13
CA THR A 656 -13.39 -7.97 -35.74
C THR A 656 -14.26 -8.84 -34.84
N TYR A 657 -15.36 -9.33 -35.39
CA TYR A 657 -16.35 -10.15 -34.69
C TYR A 657 -15.98 -11.65 -34.72
N PRO A 658 -16.58 -12.47 -33.82
CA PRO A 658 -16.36 -13.93 -33.78
C PRO A 658 -16.60 -14.69 -35.09
N ASP A 659 -17.49 -14.21 -35.96
CA ASP A 659 -17.77 -14.80 -37.27
C ASP A 659 -16.80 -14.34 -38.38
N ALA A 660 -15.73 -13.63 -38.01
CA ALA A 660 -14.74 -13.00 -38.88
C ALA A 660 -15.25 -11.84 -39.74
N SER A 661 -16.52 -11.43 -39.60
CA SER A 661 -16.96 -10.12 -40.12
C SER A 661 -16.29 -8.99 -39.34
N TYR A 662 -16.21 -7.79 -39.92
CA TYR A 662 -15.57 -6.66 -39.26
C TYR A 662 -16.14 -5.32 -39.71
N ASP A 663 -16.02 -4.32 -38.84
CA ASP A 663 -16.25 -2.91 -39.13
C ASP A 663 -14.97 -2.09 -38.91
N THR A 664 -14.86 -0.97 -39.60
CA THR A 664 -13.78 0.02 -39.40
C THR A 664 -14.41 1.32 -38.91
N VAL A 665 -13.98 1.78 -37.74
CA VAL A 665 -14.48 3.02 -37.12
C VAL A 665 -13.34 4.00 -36.84
N PHE A 666 -13.66 5.29 -36.87
CA PHE A 666 -12.70 6.38 -36.70
C PHE A 666 -12.80 6.98 -35.31
N SER A 667 -11.67 7.20 -34.65
CA SER A 667 -11.60 7.83 -33.34
C SER A 667 -10.38 8.74 -33.23
N VAL A 668 -10.18 9.34 -32.05
CA VAL A 668 -9.04 10.22 -31.75
C VAL A 668 -8.29 9.71 -30.53
N VAL A 669 -6.96 9.70 -30.62
CA VAL A 669 -6.05 9.49 -29.48
C VAL A 669 -5.34 10.80 -29.18
N ARG A 670 -5.54 11.34 -27.97
CA ARG A 670 -4.92 12.57 -27.49
C ARG A 670 -3.75 12.22 -26.59
N VAL A 671 -2.53 12.54 -27.02
CA VAL A 671 -1.35 12.40 -26.15
C VAL A 671 -1.16 13.68 -25.36
N LYS A 672 -1.10 13.57 -24.02
CA LYS A 672 -0.95 14.69 -23.09
C LYS A 672 0.46 14.76 -22.51
N ASN A 673 0.81 15.94 -21.99
CA ASN A 673 1.98 16.11 -21.15
C ASN A 673 1.93 15.16 -19.94
N ILE A 674 3.07 14.84 -19.36
CA ILE A 674 3.18 13.89 -18.25
C ILE A 674 3.94 14.49 -17.08
N VAL A 675 3.41 14.31 -15.87
CA VAL A 675 4.16 14.56 -14.63
C VAL A 675 4.36 13.26 -13.86
N ASN A 676 5.63 12.88 -13.69
CA ASN A 676 6.06 11.69 -12.98
C ASN A 676 6.71 12.05 -11.64
N ARG A 677 6.61 11.17 -10.65
CA ARG A 677 7.34 11.28 -9.39
C ARG A 677 8.38 10.17 -9.30
N LEU A 678 9.66 10.54 -9.17
CA LEU A 678 10.76 9.63 -8.87
C LEU A 678 11.05 9.72 -7.38
N SER A 679 10.62 8.71 -6.64
CA SER A 679 10.75 8.69 -5.18
C SER A 679 10.77 7.29 -4.62
N GLY A 680 11.49 7.11 -3.52
CA GLY A 680 11.40 5.92 -2.69
C GLY A 680 11.08 6.23 -1.24
N LYS A 681 11.14 5.21 -0.37
CA LYS A 681 10.84 5.35 1.07
C LYS A 681 11.82 6.29 1.77
N ASN A 682 13.03 6.42 1.24
CA ASN A 682 14.08 7.28 1.76
C ASN A 682 14.99 7.76 0.62
N ARG A 683 16.01 8.56 0.97
CA ARG A 683 16.98 9.15 0.01
C ARG A 683 17.74 8.12 -0.84
N PHE A 684 18.04 6.94 -0.30
CA PHE A 684 18.74 5.89 -1.04
C PHE A 684 17.83 5.32 -2.12
N ASP A 685 16.59 5.00 -1.74
CA ASP A 685 15.59 4.49 -2.67
C ASP A 685 15.27 5.52 -3.77
N THR A 686 15.12 6.81 -3.43
CA THR A 686 14.93 7.87 -4.43
C THR A 686 16.10 7.96 -5.42
N ALA A 687 17.35 7.89 -4.94
CA ALA A 687 18.53 7.89 -5.80
C ALA A 687 18.55 6.69 -6.76
N ILE A 688 18.08 5.52 -6.29
CA ILE A 688 17.96 4.30 -7.09
C ILE A 688 16.87 4.44 -8.15
N GLU A 689 15.70 4.99 -7.81
CA GLU A 689 14.64 5.22 -8.80
C GLU A 689 15.08 6.22 -9.88
N ILE A 690 15.81 7.28 -9.50
CA ILE A 690 16.44 8.20 -10.47
C ILE A 690 17.47 7.48 -11.34
N SER A 691 18.26 6.56 -10.76
CA SER A 691 19.24 5.75 -11.49
C SER A 691 18.56 4.84 -12.52
N LYS A 692 17.48 4.16 -12.15
CA LYS A 692 16.70 3.28 -13.04
C LYS A 692 16.08 4.03 -14.20
N GLU A 693 15.49 5.19 -13.93
CA GLU A 693 14.96 6.08 -14.97
C GLU A 693 16.06 6.52 -15.95
N SER A 694 17.23 6.86 -15.40
CA SER A 694 18.33 7.43 -16.19
C SER A 694 19.16 6.39 -16.96
N TYR A 695 19.30 5.16 -16.44
CA TYR A 695 20.29 4.20 -16.90
C TYR A 695 19.78 2.75 -16.82
N LYS A 696 19.70 2.10 -17.99
CA LYS A 696 19.58 0.63 -18.05
C LYS A 696 20.88 -0.04 -17.58
N LYS A 697 22.03 0.45 -18.06
CA LYS A 697 23.40 0.04 -17.67
C LYS A 697 24.34 1.24 -17.77
N THR A 698 25.46 1.21 -17.04
CA THR A 698 26.57 2.16 -17.22
C THR A 698 27.89 1.60 -16.70
N ASP A 699 29.00 2.01 -17.29
CA ASP A 699 30.33 1.60 -16.85
C ASP A 699 30.79 2.28 -15.55
N ASN A 700 30.18 3.41 -15.17
CA ASN A 700 30.66 4.25 -14.07
C ASN A 700 29.55 4.59 -13.08
N VAL A 701 29.86 4.60 -11.79
CA VAL A 701 29.00 5.13 -10.71
C VAL A 701 29.77 6.19 -9.93
N VAL A 702 29.10 7.27 -9.54
CA VAL A 702 29.63 8.22 -8.55
C VAL A 702 28.98 7.92 -7.20
N LEU A 703 29.78 7.57 -6.20
CA LEU A 703 29.30 7.22 -4.87
C LEU A 703 29.61 8.35 -3.88
N VAL A 704 28.58 8.83 -3.18
CA VAL A 704 28.68 9.96 -2.25
C VAL A 704 27.98 9.66 -0.93
N ASN A 705 28.37 10.37 0.12
CA ASN A 705 27.69 10.24 1.41
C ASN A 705 26.29 10.87 1.37
N ALA A 706 25.30 10.14 1.87
CA ALA A 706 23.89 10.51 1.83
C ALA A 706 23.50 11.65 2.77
N TYR A 707 24.33 11.95 3.77
CA TYR A 707 24.07 12.92 4.84
C TYR A 707 25.04 14.11 4.81
N ASN A 708 26.21 13.94 4.18
CA ASN A 708 27.25 14.96 4.08
C ASN A 708 27.36 15.53 2.65
N TYR A 709 26.52 16.53 2.35
CA TYR A 709 26.38 17.17 1.03
C TYR A 709 27.64 17.78 0.37
N PRO A 710 28.63 18.39 1.07
CA PRO A 710 29.60 19.27 0.44
C PRO A 710 30.50 18.61 -0.59
N ASP A 711 30.95 17.38 -0.33
CA ASP A 711 31.79 16.64 -1.27
C ASP A 711 30.99 16.17 -2.49
N ALA A 712 29.67 16.01 -2.32
CA ALA A 712 28.76 15.54 -3.35
C ALA A 712 28.31 16.64 -4.34
N LEU A 713 28.17 17.89 -3.89
CA LEU A 713 27.68 19.02 -4.71
C LEU A 713 28.50 19.24 -5.98
N SER A 714 29.83 19.11 -5.89
CA SER A 714 30.70 19.23 -7.07
C SER A 714 30.65 18.01 -8.00
N GLY A 715 30.00 16.92 -7.56
CA GLY A 715 29.95 15.63 -8.25
C GLY A 715 29.01 15.58 -9.44
N VAL A 716 28.00 16.45 -9.53
CA VAL A 716 27.00 16.40 -10.63
C VAL A 716 27.65 16.57 -12.02
N PRO A 717 28.51 17.58 -12.26
CA PRO A 717 29.24 17.68 -13.54
C PRO A 717 30.18 16.50 -13.81
N LEU A 718 30.77 15.91 -12.77
CA LEU A 718 31.61 14.71 -12.91
C LEU A 718 30.78 13.50 -13.32
N ALA A 719 29.64 13.28 -12.67
CA ALA A 719 28.72 12.20 -12.98
C ALA A 719 28.23 12.30 -14.43
N LYS A 720 27.86 13.51 -14.89
CA LYS A 720 27.51 13.76 -16.29
C LYS A 720 28.67 13.46 -17.26
N LYS A 721 29.89 13.92 -16.96
CA LYS A 721 31.09 13.61 -17.77
C LYS A 721 31.36 12.10 -17.87
N LEU A 722 31.13 11.36 -16.78
CA LEU A 722 31.32 9.91 -16.72
C LEU A 722 30.13 9.11 -17.26
N ASN A 723 29.04 9.77 -17.65
CA ASN A 723 27.75 9.16 -17.96
C ASN A 723 27.29 8.19 -16.85
N ALA A 724 27.39 8.65 -15.61
CA ALA A 724 27.17 7.87 -14.38
C ALA A 724 26.00 8.44 -13.57
N PRO A 725 25.21 7.62 -12.84
CA PRO A 725 24.36 8.10 -11.77
C PRO A 725 25.18 8.48 -10.54
N ILE A 726 24.60 9.30 -9.67
CA ILE A 726 25.06 9.47 -8.29
C ILE A 726 24.25 8.53 -7.40
N LEU A 727 24.93 7.62 -6.71
CA LEU A 727 24.34 6.76 -5.68
C LEU A 727 24.82 7.17 -4.29
N LEU A 728 24.04 6.79 -3.27
CA LEU A 728 24.23 7.25 -1.90
C LEU A 728 24.71 6.11 -0.98
N THR A 729 25.60 6.43 -0.05
CA THR A 729 26.11 5.53 1.00
C THR A 729 26.20 6.25 2.34
N GLN A 730 26.40 5.51 3.43
CA GLN A 730 26.75 6.06 4.74
C GLN A 730 28.27 6.11 4.91
N THR A 731 28.74 6.73 5.99
CA THR A 731 30.18 6.82 6.27
C THR A 731 30.82 5.44 6.43
N GLY A 732 30.20 4.56 7.22
CA GLY A 732 30.76 3.26 7.59
C GLY A 732 30.18 2.06 6.83
N GLU A 733 29.07 2.26 6.12
CA GLU A 733 28.21 1.18 5.63
C GLU A 733 27.72 1.46 4.20
N LEU A 734 27.84 0.45 3.33
CA LEU A 734 27.22 0.45 2.02
C LEU A 734 25.82 -0.14 2.15
N ASN A 735 24.79 0.67 1.90
CA ASN A 735 23.41 0.19 1.92
C ASN A 735 23.22 -0.96 0.91
N GLU A 736 22.57 -2.05 1.33
CA GLU A 736 22.35 -3.24 0.49
C GLU A 736 21.61 -2.93 -0.83
N LYS A 737 20.67 -1.97 -0.83
CA LYS A 737 19.99 -1.57 -2.07
C LYS A 737 20.89 -0.75 -2.98
N THR A 738 21.77 0.09 -2.44
CA THR A 738 22.80 0.78 -3.23
C THR A 738 23.74 -0.23 -3.88
N LYS A 739 24.15 -1.25 -3.13
CA LYS A 739 24.98 -2.37 -3.65
C LYS A 739 24.27 -3.10 -4.79
N ALA A 740 23.01 -3.49 -4.60
CA ALA A 740 22.23 -4.13 -5.64
C ALA A 740 22.07 -3.24 -6.89
N GLU A 741 21.96 -1.92 -6.73
CA GLU A 741 21.89 -1.00 -7.86
C GLU A 741 23.24 -0.87 -8.60
N ILE A 742 24.38 -0.88 -7.91
CA ILE A 742 25.72 -0.93 -8.54
C ILE A 742 25.84 -2.20 -9.41
N GLU A 743 25.40 -3.35 -8.89
CA GLU A 743 25.40 -4.63 -9.61
C GLU A 743 24.43 -4.59 -10.81
N ARG A 744 23.21 -4.08 -10.63
CA ARG A 744 22.20 -3.94 -11.70
C ARG A 744 22.70 -3.09 -12.87
N LEU A 745 23.45 -2.03 -12.57
CA LEU A 745 24.04 -1.16 -13.59
C LEU A 745 25.20 -1.81 -14.35
N GLU A 746 25.72 -2.94 -13.87
CA GLU A 746 26.95 -3.59 -14.34
C GLU A 746 28.16 -2.64 -14.33
N ALA A 747 28.25 -1.83 -13.27
CA ALA A 747 29.29 -0.81 -13.15
C ALA A 747 30.69 -1.44 -13.13
N LYS A 748 31.61 -0.85 -13.91
CA LYS A 748 33.02 -1.24 -13.93
C LYS A 748 33.84 -0.40 -12.97
N ASN A 749 33.57 0.91 -12.87
CA ASN A 749 34.33 1.82 -12.02
C ASN A 749 33.40 2.55 -11.05
N VAL A 750 33.89 2.79 -9.83
CA VAL A 750 33.18 3.61 -8.84
C VAL A 750 34.04 4.78 -8.38
N TYR A 751 33.52 5.99 -8.54
CA TYR A 751 34.15 7.23 -8.13
C TYR A 751 33.59 7.66 -6.77
N ILE A 752 34.37 7.46 -5.72
CA ILE A 752 34.00 7.86 -4.36
C ILE A 752 34.38 9.31 -4.14
N LEU A 753 33.40 10.18 -3.88
CA LEU A 753 33.66 11.57 -3.52
C LEU A 753 33.77 11.75 -2.01
N GLY A 754 34.85 12.39 -1.59
CA GLY A 754 35.13 12.69 -0.20
C GLY A 754 36.22 11.82 0.42
N GLY A 755 36.74 12.33 1.54
CA GLY A 755 37.80 11.67 2.30
C GLY A 755 37.33 10.40 3.01
N LYS A 756 38.27 9.70 3.65
CA LYS A 756 38.00 8.45 4.41
C LYS A 756 37.07 8.64 5.62
N GLY A 757 36.95 9.86 6.13
CA GLY A 757 35.99 10.20 7.19
C GLY A 757 34.58 10.49 6.69
N VAL A 758 34.38 10.55 5.37
CA VAL A 758 33.09 10.83 4.72
C VAL A 758 32.55 9.56 4.07
N VAL A 759 33.41 8.79 3.40
CA VAL A 759 33.13 7.43 2.96
C VAL A 759 34.33 6.59 3.36
N SER A 760 34.15 5.64 4.26
CA SER A 760 35.23 4.88 4.88
C SER A 760 36.01 4.00 3.90
N ASN A 761 37.13 3.48 4.38
CA ASN A 761 37.88 2.47 3.66
C ASN A 761 37.16 1.12 3.60
N SER A 762 36.32 0.79 4.59
CA SER A 762 35.52 -0.44 4.56
C SER A 762 34.50 -0.39 3.43
N VAL A 763 33.76 0.72 3.30
CA VAL A 763 32.84 0.92 2.15
C VAL A 763 33.60 0.84 0.83
N ALA A 764 34.76 1.48 0.71
CA ALA A 764 35.54 1.41 -0.53
C ALA A 764 36.02 -0.01 -0.86
N ALA A 765 36.44 -0.79 0.15
CA ALA A 765 36.85 -2.18 -0.04
C ALA A 765 35.67 -3.08 -0.39
N GLU A 766 34.49 -2.84 0.17
CA GLU A 766 33.27 -3.56 -0.19
C GLU A 766 32.88 -3.28 -1.65
N VAL A 767 32.86 -2.00 -2.05
CA VAL A 767 32.57 -1.60 -3.44
C VAL A 767 33.56 -2.23 -4.44
N ASP A 768 34.83 -2.36 -4.07
CA ASP A 768 35.87 -2.99 -4.89
C ASP A 768 35.55 -4.46 -5.20
N THR A 769 34.78 -5.14 -4.34
CA THR A 769 34.33 -6.52 -4.61
C THR A 769 33.17 -6.61 -5.60
N LEU A 770 32.47 -5.50 -5.86
CA LEU A 770 31.27 -5.45 -6.72
C LEU A 770 31.58 -5.13 -8.17
N VAL A 771 32.75 -4.54 -8.44
CA VAL A 771 33.10 -4.01 -9.76
C VAL A 771 34.36 -4.64 -10.32
N SER A 772 34.47 -4.66 -11.65
CA SER A 772 35.60 -5.30 -12.35
C SER A 772 36.76 -4.35 -12.69
N GLY A 773 36.54 -3.04 -12.54
CA GLY A 773 37.51 -1.98 -12.82
C GLY A 773 38.02 -1.31 -11.54
N GLU A 774 38.11 0.01 -11.55
CA GLU A 774 38.77 0.76 -10.46
C GLU A 774 37.79 1.43 -9.50
N VAL A 775 38.09 1.34 -8.20
CA VAL A 775 37.51 2.23 -7.17
C VAL A 775 38.39 3.46 -6.99
N ILE A 776 37.93 4.60 -7.50
CA ILE A 776 38.68 5.85 -7.57
C ILE A 776 38.16 6.82 -6.52
N ARG A 777 39.01 7.19 -5.55
CA ARG A 777 38.65 8.19 -4.55
C ARG A 777 39.09 9.58 -4.95
N ILE A 778 38.15 10.52 -5.01
CA ILE A 778 38.39 11.95 -5.19
C ILE A 778 37.98 12.66 -3.90
N GLY A 779 38.93 12.86 -2.99
CA GLY A 779 38.66 13.47 -1.68
C GLY A 779 39.85 14.27 -1.15
N GLY A 780 39.60 15.52 -0.78
CA GLY A 780 40.58 16.40 -0.13
C GLY A 780 40.49 16.37 1.40
N LYS A 781 41.33 17.16 2.07
CA LYS A 781 41.22 17.38 3.53
C LYS A 781 40.01 18.25 3.89
N THR A 782 39.47 18.98 2.93
CA THR A 782 38.32 19.88 3.10
C THR A 782 37.40 19.79 1.88
N ARG A 783 36.12 20.12 2.06
CA ARG A 783 35.12 20.25 0.97
C ARG A 783 35.56 21.13 -0.21
N ILE A 784 36.31 22.19 0.08
CA ILE A 784 36.88 23.08 -0.94
C ILE A 784 38.00 22.34 -1.71
N GLU A 785 38.83 21.58 -1.01
CA GLU A 785 39.87 20.77 -1.66
C GLU A 785 39.28 19.62 -2.48
N THR A 786 38.25 18.92 -1.97
CA THR A 786 37.51 17.90 -2.74
C THR A 786 36.94 18.50 -4.02
N SER A 787 36.17 19.60 -3.93
CA SER A 787 35.59 20.24 -5.12
C SER A 787 36.66 20.70 -6.12
N LYS A 788 37.82 21.17 -5.65
CA LYS A 788 38.96 21.48 -6.55
C LYS A 788 39.48 20.26 -7.30
N LEU A 789 39.58 19.11 -6.64
CA LEU A 789 40.01 17.86 -7.27
C LEU A 789 38.98 17.40 -8.31
N VAL A 790 37.69 17.48 -7.97
CA VAL A 790 36.60 17.18 -8.90
C VAL A 790 36.62 18.13 -10.11
N VAL A 791 36.78 19.44 -9.88
CA VAL A 791 36.91 20.45 -10.95
C VAL A 791 38.11 20.13 -11.85
N ALA A 792 39.24 19.73 -11.28
CA ALA A 792 40.42 19.37 -12.07
C ALA A 792 40.16 18.15 -12.98
N GLU A 793 39.39 17.18 -12.51
CA GLU A 793 38.97 15.98 -13.24
C GLU A 793 38.02 16.32 -14.40
N VAL A 794 36.98 17.11 -14.13
CA VAL A 794 36.02 17.57 -15.12
C VAL A 794 36.75 18.37 -16.22
N LEU A 795 37.64 19.30 -15.83
CA LEU A 795 38.39 20.16 -16.75
C LEU A 795 39.58 19.50 -17.47
N LYS A 796 39.80 18.18 -17.39
CA LYS A 796 40.87 17.54 -18.19
C LYS A 796 40.65 17.75 -19.69
N ASP A 797 39.40 17.64 -20.15
CA ASP A 797 39.04 17.62 -21.58
C ASP A 797 37.99 18.68 -21.95
N SER A 798 37.58 19.51 -20.97
CA SER A 798 36.47 20.46 -21.16
C SER A 798 36.82 21.53 -22.20
N LYS A 799 35.95 21.67 -23.20
CA LYS A 799 36.03 22.67 -24.27
C LYS A 799 35.43 24.01 -23.84
N ASP A 800 34.37 23.95 -23.03
CA ASP A 800 33.78 25.12 -22.39
C ASP A 800 34.70 25.57 -21.24
N LYS A 801 34.99 26.87 -21.18
CA LYS A 801 35.91 27.44 -20.17
C LYS A 801 35.11 28.20 -19.12
N THR A 802 33.99 27.63 -18.71
CA THR A 802 33.09 28.19 -17.72
C THR A 802 33.27 27.48 -16.37
N LEU A 803 33.31 28.24 -15.29
CA LEU A 803 33.44 27.73 -13.93
C LEU A 803 32.30 28.27 -13.07
N TYR A 804 31.52 27.37 -12.46
CA TYR A 804 30.52 27.74 -11.48
C TYR A 804 31.18 27.84 -10.10
N ILE A 805 30.85 28.88 -9.35
CA ILE A 805 31.33 29.13 -7.99
C ILE A 805 30.13 29.21 -7.07
N ALA A 806 30.15 28.40 -6.02
CA ALA A 806 29.11 28.38 -5.01
C ALA A 806 29.70 28.28 -3.59
N ASN A 807 28.88 28.56 -2.58
CA ASN A 807 29.33 28.55 -1.20
C ASN A 807 29.52 27.11 -0.69
N ALA A 808 30.69 26.85 -0.12
CA ALA A 808 31.01 25.55 0.47
C ALA A 808 30.18 25.21 1.72
N TYR A 809 29.60 26.21 2.39
CA TYR A 809 28.93 26.06 3.69
C TYR A 809 27.42 26.23 3.63
N ASN A 810 26.86 26.48 2.45
CA ASN A 810 25.42 26.55 2.23
C ASN A 810 25.05 25.88 0.89
N TYR A 811 24.22 24.85 0.95
CA TYR A 811 23.98 23.94 -0.18
C TYR A 811 22.93 24.38 -1.21
N PRO A 812 21.83 25.12 -0.89
CA PRO A 812 20.71 25.29 -1.83
C PRO A 812 21.11 26.01 -3.13
N ASP A 813 21.94 27.04 -3.02
CA ASP A 813 22.47 27.77 -4.18
C ASP A 813 23.39 26.88 -5.03
N SER A 814 24.16 25.98 -4.39
CA SER A 814 25.05 25.04 -5.08
C SER A 814 24.28 23.95 -5.84
N LEU A 815 23.15 23.46 -5.28
CA LEU A 815 22.34 22.40 -5.89
C LEU A 815 21.70 22.85 -7.20
N SER A 816 21.04 24.01 -7.20
CA SER A 816 20.39 24.54 -8.39
C SER A 816 21.37 24.83 -9.52
N GLY A 817 22.58 25.31 -9.17
CA GLY A 817 23.70 25.47 -10.09
C GLY A 817 24.16 24.17 -10.77
N GLY A 818 24.01 23.03 -10.09
CA GLY A 818 24.57 21.74 -10.52
C GLY A 818 24.00 21.24 -11.84
N ALA A 819 22.67 21.25 -12.01
CA ALA A 819 22.01 20.77 -13.22
C ALA A 819 22.44 21.57 -14.47
N VAL A 820 22.30 22.90 -14.43
CA VAL A 820 22.65 23.79 -15.55
C VAL A 820 24.15 23.79 -15.82
N ALA A 821 25.00 23.73 -14.79
CA ALA A 821 26.43 23.59 -14.98
C ALA A 821 26.77 22.24 -15.67
N SER A 822 26.16 21.15 -15.21
CA SER A 822 26.45 19.82 -15.72
C SER A 822 25.96 19.60 -17.15
N SER A 823 24.88 20.24 -17.62
CA SER A 823 24.38 20.08 -19.00
C SER A 823 25.43 20.40 -20.07
N LYS A 824 26.41 21.25 -19.74
CA LYS A 824 27.57 21.60 -20.57
C LYS A 824 28.91 21.09 -20.05
N GLU A 825 28.88 20.15 -19.10
CA GLU A 825 30.06 19.62 -18.41
C GLU A 825 30.91 20.72 -17.74
N ASN A 826 30.26 21.80 -17.29
CA ASN A 826 30.91 22.89 -16.57
C ASN A 826 31.05 22.52 -15.08
N PRO A 827 32.25 22.61 -14.51
CA PRO A 827 32.48 22.22 -13.13
C PRO A 827 31.91 23.25 -12.12
N VAL A 828 31.54 22.74 -10.94
CA VAL A 828 31.16 23.55 -9.78
C VAL A 828 32.28 23.51 -8.74
N LEU A 829 32.80 24.67 -8.38
CA LEU A 829 33.81 24.85 -7.35
C LEU A 829 33.19 25.47 -6.10
N LEU A 830 33.47 24.88 -4.94
CA LEU A 830 33.02 25.40 -3.66
C LEU A 830 34.05 26.35 -3.06
N THR A 831 33.61 27.48 -2.52
CA THR A 831 34.49 28.50 -1.92
C THR A 831 34.01 28.96 -0.54
N LYS A 832 34.87 29.71 0.18
CA LYS A 832 34.41 30.49 1.33
C LYS A 832 33.59 31.69 0.85
N PRO A 833 32.72 32.28 1.70
CA PRO A 833 31.88 33.41 1.31
C PRO A 833 32.65 34.63 0.80
N ASN A 834 33.82 34.92 1.36
CA ASN A 834 34.51 36.21 1.16
C ASN A 834 35.92 36.10 0.56
N LYS A 835 36.41 34.89 0.24
CA LYS A 835 37.74 34.72 -0.34
C LYS A 835 37.93 33.39 -1.05
N ILE A 836 38.79 33.41 -2.06
CA ILE A 836 39.36 32.21 -2.69
C ILE A 836 40.84 32.04 -2.37
N GLY A 837 41.28 30.79 -2.24
CA GLY A 837 42.68 30.44 -1.97
C GLY A 837 43.60 30.70 -3.18
N LYS A 838 44.92 30.73 -2.92
CA LYS A 838 45.94 30.89 -3.98
C LYS A 838 45.90 29.77 -5.01
N ASP A 839 45.54 28.58 -4.56
CA ASP A 839 45.33 27.38 -5.34
C ASP A 839 44.14 27.47 -6.30
N VAL A 840 43.01 28.04 -5.87
CA VAL A 840 41.86 28.33 -6.75
C VAL A 840 42.24 29.34 -7.82
N LYS A 841 42.93 30.43 -7.43
CA LYS A 841 43.43 31.43 -8.39
C LYS A 841 44.37 30.81 -9.42
N ALA A 842 45.24 29.91 -9.01
CA ALA A 842 46.14 29.18 -9.89
C ALA A 842 45.38 28.23 -10.83
N LEU A 843 44.32 27.56 -10.34
CA LEU A 843 43.46 26.71 -11.16
C LEU A 843 42.76 27.52 -12.26
N ILE A 844 42.13 28.65 -11.92
CA ILE A 844 41.45 29.54 -12.87
C ILE A 844 42.41 29.97 -13.99
N LYS A 845 43.64 30.39 -13.63
CA LYS A 845 44.68 30.78 -14.59
C LYS A 845 45.18 29.62 -15.44
N SER A 846 45.55 28.51 -14.82
CA SER A 846 46.16 27.35 -15.51
C SER A 846 45.20 26.67 -16.49
N LYS A 847 43.92 26.56 -16.11
CA LYS A 847 42.87 25.99 -16.96
C LYS A 847 42.28 27.00 -17.97
N LYS A 848 42.76 28.25 -17.95
CA LYS A 848 42.34 29.35 -18.83
C LYS A 848 40.81 29.54 -18.81
N ILE A 849 40.24 29.54 -17.60
CA ILE A 849 38.82 29.82 -17.40
C ILE A 849 38.51 31.22 -17.95
N LYS A 850 37.44 31.32 -18.74
CA LYS A 850 36.98 32.55 -19.38
C LYS A 850 35.74 33.11 -18.67
N ASN A 851 34.79 32.24 -18.37
CA ASN A 851 33.52 32.63 -17.79
C ASN A 851 33.45 32.13 -16.34
N VAL A 852 32.96 32.95 -15.44
CA VAL A 852 32.73 32.57 -14.05
C VAL A 852 31.28 32.89 -13.69
N VAL A 853 30.55 31.86 -13.26
CA VAL A 853 29.16 32.01 -12.82
C VAL A 853 29.14 31.87 -11.30
N VAL A 854 28.86 32.96 -10.60
CA VAL A 854 28.72 32.99 -9.15
C VAL A 854 27.26 32.71 -8.81
N VAL A 855 26.97 31.60 -8.14
CA VAL A 855 25.62 31.23 -7.72
C VAL A 855 25.44 31.59 -6.25
N GLY A 856 24.44 32.43 -5.97
CA GLY A 856 24.11 32.94 -4.64
C GLY A 856 24.27 34.46 -4.50
N GLY A 857 23.47 35.02 -3.60
CA GLY A 857 23.41 36.46 -3.33
C GLY A 857 24.66 37.01 -2.64
N LYS A 858 24.68 38.33 -2.40
CA LYS A 858 25.81 39.04 -1.76
C LYS A 858 26.10 38.58 -0.32
N GLY A 859 25.09 38.09 0.39
CA GLY A 859 25.24 37.50 1.73
C GLY A 859 25.88 36.10 1.72
N VAL A 860 25.83 35.40 0.58
CA VAL A 860 26.33 34.03 0.43
C VAL A 860 27.74 34.03 -0.17
N ILE A 861 27.93 34.81 -1.24
CA ILE A 861 29.24 35.11 -1.84
C ILE A 861 29.39 36.62 -1.88
N SER A 862 30.34 37.15 -1.12
CA SER A 862 30.50 38.58 -0.89
C SER A 862 30.81 39.34 -2.18
N GLU A 863 30.49 40.63 -2.17
CA GLU A 863 30.77 41.49 -3.33
C GLU A 863 32.27 41.65 -3.55
N GLU A 864 33.07 41.64 -2.49
CA GLU A 864 34.53 41.67 -2.56
C GLU A 864 35.07 40.45 -3.30
N LEU A 865 34.56 39.25 -3.01
CA LEU A 865 34.97 38.05 -3.73
C LEU A 865 34.51 38.07 -5.19
N PHE A 866 33.28 38.55 -5.46
CA PHE A 866 32.80 38.72 -6.84
C PHE A 866 33.72 39.66 -7.64
N ASN A 867 34.05 40.82 -7.07
CA ASN A 867 34.96 41.78 -7.68
C ASN A 867 36.39 41.24 -7.82
N GLU A 868 36.85 40.39 -6.89
CA GLU A 868 38.11 39.69 -7.05
C GLU A 868 38.08 38.74 -8.26
N LEU A 869 36.99 38.00 -8.46
CA LEU A 869 36.84 37.05 -9.58
C LEU A 869 36.84 37.74 -10.94
N THR A 870 36.31 38.97 -11.05
CA THR A 870 36.34 39.77 -12.31
C THR A 870 37.76 40.13 -12.75
N THR A 871 38.75 40.04 -11.86
CA THR A 871 40.17 40.24 -12.22
C THR A 871 40.81 39.00 -12.87
N TYR A 872 40.15 37.83 -12.82
CA TYR A 872 40.66 36.57 -13.36
C TYR A 872 39.83 36.03 -14.52
N GLY A 873 38.50 36.20 -14.50
CA GLY A 873 37.59 35.84 -15.59
C GLY A 873 37.39 37.00 -16.58
N LYS A 874 37.05 36.70 -17.83
CA LYS A 874 36.62 37.71 -18.80
C LYS A 874 35.19 38.14 -18.55
N ASP A 875 34.30 37.17 -18.34
CA ASP A 875 32.88 37.38 -18.13
C ASP A 875 32.46 36.75 -16.81
N VAL A 876 32.13 37.58 -15.82
CA VAL A 876 31.72 37.13 -14.48
C VAL A 876 30.29 37.56 -14.23
N VAL A 877 29.40 36.59 -14.00
CA VAL A 877 27.96 36.82 -13.81
C VAL A 877 27.55 36.27 -12.46
N ARG A 878 26.63 36.96 -11.77
CA ARG A 878 26.00 36.48 -10.54
C ARG A 878 24.57 36.05 -10.84
N LEU A 879 24.22 34.84 -10.42
CA LEU A 879 22.85 34.31 -10.44
C LEU A 879 22.36 34.19 -9.00
N SER A 880 21.34 34.95 -8.63
CA SER A 880 20.86 35.01 -7.25
C SER A 880 19.43 35.51 -7.16
N GLY A 881 18.62 34.90 -6.30
CA GLY A 881 17.30 35.39 -5.91
C GLY A 881 17.26 35.88 -4.45
N LYS A 882 16.05 36.23 -3.98
CA LYS A 882 15.82 36.62 -2.58
C LYS A 882 15.93 35.44 -1.61
N ASN A 883 15.66 34.24 -2.09
CA ASN A 883 15.70 32.99 -1.35
C ASN A 883 16.17 31.85 -2.30
N ARG A 884 16.33 30.64 -1.77
CA ARG A 884 16.81 29.47 -2.53
C ARG A 884 15.96 29.12 -3.76
N TYR A 885 14.65 29.34 -3.68
CA TYR A 885 13.71 29.03 -4.76
C TYR A 885 13.90 30.03 -5.91
N GLU A 886 13.96 31.32 -5.60
CA GLU A 886 14.26 32.37 -6.59
C GLU A 886 15.69 32.23 -7.15
N THR A 887 16.70 31.84 -6.36
CA THR A 887 18.04 31.54 -6.91
C THR A 887 17.96 30.39 -7.91
N SER A 888 17.23 29.32 -7.60
CA SER A 888 17.06 28.19 -8.52
C SER A 888 16.38 28.60 -9.84
N LEU A 889 15.42 29.51 -9.76
CA LEU A 889 14.77 30.09 -10.92
C LEU A 889 15.73 30.94 -11.77
N GLU A 890 16.55 31.80 -11.16
CA GLU A 890 17.55 32.59 -11.90
C GLU A 890 18.64 31.71 -12.53
N VAL A 891 18.97 30.58 -11.90
CA VAL A 891 19.83 29.57 -12.51
C VAL A 891 19.14 28.90 -13.71
N ALA A 892 17.89 28.49 -13.58
CA ALA A 892 17.13 27.88 -14.68
C ALA A 892 17.02 28.83 -15.89
N LYS A 893 16.72 30.11 -15.67
CA LYS A 893 16.70 31.16 -16.71
C LYS A 893 18.03 31.38 -17.42
N SER A 894 19.15 31.03 -16.78
CA SER A 894 20.47 31.13 -17.40
C SER A 894 20.78 30.00 -18.39
N SER A 895 19.95 28.94 -18.41
CA SER A 895 20.07 27.87 -19.40
C SER A 895 19.78 28.41 -20.80
N ASP A 896 20.61 28.04 -21.75
CA ASP A 896 20.42 28.33 -23.18
C ASP A 896 19.87 27.14 -23.96
N GLN A 897 19.52 26.05 -23.25
CA GLN A 897 18.89 24.87 -23.83
C GLN A 897 17.38 25.09 -23.95
N THR A 898 16.75 24.47 -24.96
CA THR A 898 15.29 24.36 -25.01
C THR A 898 14.83 23.38 -23.94
N ILE A 899 14.03 23.86 -22.98
CA ILE A 899 13.61 23.09 -21.83
C ILE A 899 12.29 22.38 -22.15
N SER A 900 12.36 21.09 -22.50
CA SER A 900 11.18 20.24 -22.71
C SER A 900 10.77 19.44 -21.46
N THR A 901 11.71 19.23 -20.55
CA THR A 901 11.50 18.56 -19.27
C THR A 901 11.81 19.55 -18.15
N VAL A 902 11.09 19.51 -17.03
CA VAL A 902 11.41 20.28 -15.82
C VAL A 902 11.44 19.37 -14.60
N TYR A 903 12.45 19.52 -13.75
CA TYR A 903 12.61 18.75 -12.52
C TYR A 903 12.29 19.63 -11.30
N PHE A 904 11.48 19.11 -10.39
CA PHE A 904 11.12 19.75 -9.13
C PHE A 904 11.74 18.96 -7.98
N ALA A 905 12.43 19.65 -7.08
CA ALA A 905 12.99 19.03 -5.89
C ALA A 905 12.76 19.92 -4.66
N SER A 906 12.76 19.32 -3.48
CA SER A 906 12.64 20.09 -2.25
C SER A 906 13.82 21.03 -2.09
N GLY A 907 13.56 22.30 -1.82
CA GLY A 907 14.62 23.24 -1.45
C GLY A 907 15.12 23.04 -0.03
N ARG A 908 14.40 22.31 0.84
CA ARG A 908 14.71 22.13 2.27
C ARG A 908 15.63 20.94 2.56
N ASN A 909 15.88 20.08 1.58
CA ASN A 909 16.76 18.91 1.70
C ASN A 909 17.53 18.70 0.40
N PHE A 910 18.71 18.07 0.45
CA PHE A 910 19.65 18.02 -0.69
C PHE A 910 19.71 16.72 -1.52
N PRO A 911 19.51 15.50 -0.97
CA PRO A 911 19.87 14.28 -1.71
C PRO A 911 19.07 14.05 -3.00
N ASP A 912 17.76 14.36 -2.98
CA ASP A 912 16.88 14.17 -4.14
C ASP A 912 17.24 15.15 -5.27
N ALA A 913 17.45 16.43 -4.93
CA ALA A 913 17.91 17.43 -5.87
C ALA A 913 19.30 17.12 -6.42
N LEU A 914 20.23 16.62 -5.59
CA LEU A 914 21.59 16.27 -5.98
C LEU A 914 21.59 15.14 -7.03
N THR A 915 20.88 14.05 -6.73
CA THR A 915 20.83 12.87 -7.59
C THR A 915 20.03 13.15 -8.85
N GLY A 916 18.90 13.84 -8.74
CA GLY A 916 18.08 14.25 -9.89
C GLY A 916 18.72 15.33 -10.76
N SER A 917 19.64 16.15 -10.23
CA SER A 917 20.41 17.10 -11.05
C SER A 917 21.30 16.41 -12.08
N VAL A 918 21.69 15.16 -11.85
CA VAL A 918 22.43 14.35 -12.83
C VAL A 918 21.53 14.04 -14.03
N LEU A 919 20.29 13.63 -13.77
CA LEU A 919 19.29 13.34 -14.80
C LEU A 919 18.90 14.63 -15.54
N ALA A 920 18.60 15.72 -14.82
CA ALA A 920 18.32 17.02 -15.44
C ALA A 920 19.49 17.50 -16.32
N GLY A 921 20.72 17.39 -15.81
CA GLY A 921 21.93 17.70 -16.58
C GLY A 921 22.14 16.76 -17.78
N LYS A 922 21.74 15.49 -17.67
CA LYS A 922 21.81 14.53 -18.76
C LYS A 922 20.96 14.98 -19.95
N GLU A 923 19.75 15.45 -19.67
CA GLU A 923 18.74 15.87 -20.65
C GLU A 923 18.86 17.33 -21.12
N GLY A 924 19.80 18.10 -20.56
CA GLY A 924 19.88 19.54 -20.86
C GLY A 924 18.74 20.35 -20.23
N SER A 925 18.17 19.85 -19.14
CA SER A 925 17.05 20.41 -18.40
C SER A 925 17.51 21.19 -17.14
N VAL A 926 16.56 21.63 -16.32
CA VAL A 926 16.73 22.46 -15.13
C VAL A 926 16.08 21.80 -13.91
N VAL A 927 16.62 22.09 -12.72
CA VAL A 927 16.00 21.73 -11.44
C VAL A 927 15.49 23.01 -10.77
N LEU A 928 14.19 23.07 -10.52
CA LEU A 928 13.52 24.13 -9.78
C LEU A 928 13.27 23.65 -8.35
N LEU A 929 13.75 24.43 -7.38
CA LEU A 929 13.54 24.12 -5.96
C LEU A 929 12.17 24.64 -5.52
N VAL A 930 11.44 23.82 -4.76
CA VAL A 930 10.12 24.15 -4.20
C VAL A 930 10.04 23.85 -2.71
N SER A 931 9.07 24.46 -2.02
CA SER A 931 8.74 24.11 -0.63
C SER A 931 7.85 22.86 -0.62
N LYS A 932 7.65 22.25 0.55
CA LYS A 932 6.78 21.06 0.71
C LYS A 932 5.36 21.32 0.19
N ASN A 933 4.78 22.44 0.61
CA ASN A 933 3.38 22.82 0.37
C ASN A 933 3.22 24.11 -0.46
N ASP A 934 4.30 24.64 -1.03
CA ASP A 934 4.21 25.87 -1.82
C ASP A 934 5.15 25.87 -3.04
N ILE A 935 4.67 26.45 -4.13
CA ILE A 935 5.39 26.69 -5.37
C ILE A 935 5.25 28.19 -5.66
N SER A 936 6.39 28.87 -5.77
CA SER A 936 6.39 30.31 -6.07
C SER A 936 5.72 30.60 -7.40
N GLU A 937 4.83 31.60 -7.46
CA GLU A 937 4.19 32.01 -8.72
C GLU A 937 5.21 32.37 -9.81
N LYS A 938 6.38 32.88 -9.45
CA LYS A 938 7.45 33.16 -10.42
C LYS A 938 7.99 31.90 -11.12
N ILE A 939 7.95 30.76 -10.43
CA ILE A 939 8.29 29.45 -11.02
C ILE A 939 7.20 29.02 -12.00
N VAL A 940 5.93 29.21 -11.61
CA VAL A 940 4.77 28.92 -12.46
C VAL A 940 4.83 29.74 -13.75
N GLU A 941 4.92 31.07 -13.63
CA GLU A 941 5.03 32.01 -14.76
C GLU A 941 6.20 31.66 -15.70
N TYR A 942 7.32 31.21 -15.15
CA TYR A 942 8.47 30.80 -15.94
C TYR A 942 8.19 29.53 -16.75
N ILE A 943 7.60 28.50 -16.14
CA ILE A 943 7.26 27.25 -16.83
C ILE A 943 6.26 27.53 -17.96
N GLU A 944 5.22 28.31 -17.69
CA GLU A 944 4.22 28.71 -18.68
C GLU A 944 4.87 29.50 -19.84
N SER A 945 5.82 30.39 -19.54
CA SER A 945 6.51 31.19 -20.57
C SER A 945 7.34 30.35 -21.55
N LEU A 946 7.78 29.15 -21.15
CA LEU A 946 8.62 28.30 -22.00
C LEU A 946 7.83 27.70 -23.17
N ASN A 947 6.51 27.46 -23.03
CA ASN A 947 5.62 26.80 -24.02
C ASN A 947 6.10 25.46 -24.61
N THR A 948 7.26 24.96 -24.17
CA THR A 948 7.99 23.81 -24.70
C THR A 948 8.06 22.66 -23.70
N VAL A 949 7.70 22.92 -22.45
CA VAL A 949 7.63 21.89 -21.39
C VAL A 949 6.53 20.89 -21.74
N ARG A 950 6.89 19.61 -21.73
CA ARG A 950 6.01 18.45 -21.99
C ARG A 950 6.09 17.41 -20.87
N VAL A 951 7.18 17.41 -20.12
CA VAL A 951 7.45 16.44 -19.05
C VAL A 951 7.82 17.16 -17.76
N GLY A 952 7.19 16.77 -16.65
CA GLY A 952 7.56 17.17 -15.31
C GLY A 952 8.06 15.99 -14.48
N TYR A 953 9.13 16.17 -13.72
CA TYR A 953 9.58 15.17 -12.75
C TYR A 953 9.60 15.76 -11.35
N ILE A 954 8.94 15.10 -10.41
CA ILE A 954 9.02 15.39 -8.99
C ILE A 954 10.03 14.45 -8.36
N LEU A 955 11.07 15.01 -7.77
CA LEU A 955 12.18 14.29 -7.14
C LEU A 955 11.95 14.25 -5.62
N GLY A 956 11.69 13.07 -5.08
CA GLY A 956 11.45 12.85 -3.66
C GLY A 956 9.99 12.53 -3.31
N GLY A 957 9.80 11.93 -2.13
CA GLY A 957 8.50 11.43 -1.66
C GLY A 957 7.50 12.51 -1.26
N LYS A 958 6.27 12.09 -0.94
CA LYS A 958 5.16 12.98 -0.55
C LYS A 958 5.46 13.80 0.72
N GLY A 959 6.34 13.30 1.59
CA GLY A 959 6.78 14.02 2.79
C GLY A 959 7.64 15.26 2.51
N VAL A 960 8.29 15.36 1.34
CA VAL A 960 9.17 16.50 0.98
C VAL A 960 8.59 17.41 -0.10
N ILE A 961 7.67 16.90 -0.93
CA ILE A 961 6.81 17.65 -1.87
C ILE A 961 5.43 17.02 -1.81
N SER A 962 4.43 17.76 -1.31
CA SER A 962 3.11 17.26 -0.97
C SER A 962 2.28 16.81 -2.20
N ILE A 963 1.15 16.17 -1.94
CA ILE A 963 0.20 15.77 -3.01
C ILE A 963 -0.42 17.02 -3.64
N GLU A 964 -0.72 18.05 -2.86
CA GLU A 964 -1.30 19.32 -3.33
C GLU A 964 -0.31 20.02 -4.28
N ASN A 965 0.98 20.03 -3.95
CA ASN A 965 2.01 20.56 -4.83
C ASN A 965 2.18 19.72 -6.10
N GLU A 966 2.06 18.40 -6.01
CA GLU A 966 2.03 17.55 -7.20
C GLU A 966 0.84 17.84 -8.12
N GLN A 967 -0.35 18.03 -7.56
CA GLN A 967 -1.54 18.43 -8.31
C GLN A 967 -1.35 19.80 -8.95
N ARG A 968 -0.73 20.74 -8.24
CA ARG A 968 -0.40 22.07 -8.78
C ARG A 968 0.61 21.97 -9.93
N ILE A 969 1.64 21.13 -9.82
CA ILE A 969 2.61 20.89 -10.91
C ILE A 969 1.88 20.28 -12.12
N LYS A 970 1.00 19.30 -11.89
CA LYS A 970 0.15 18.74 -12.94
C LYS A 970 -0.69 19.80 -13.62
N SER A 971 -1.37 20.68 -12.90
CA SER A 971 -2.19 21.74 -13.52
C SER A 971 -1.39 22.77 -14.34
N ILE A 972 -0.08 22.89 -14.11
CA ILE A 972 0.80 23.79 -14.85
C ILE A 972 1.33 23.13 -16.13
N ILE A 973 1.52 21.80 -16.09
CA ILE A 973 2.19 21.04 -17.16
C ILE A 973 1.20 20.27 -18.02
N GLU A 974 0.20 19.59 -17.44
CA GLU A 974 -0.84 18.79 -18.13
C GLU A 974 -1.99 19.67 -18.62
#